data_AF-A0A1V6QJB1-F1
#
_entry.id   AF-A0A1V6QJB1-F1
#
_cell.length_a   1.000
_cell.length_b   1.000
_cell.length_c   1.000
_cell.angle_alpha   90.00
_cell.angle_beta   90.00
_cell.angle_gamma   90.00
#
_symmetry.space_group_name_H-M   'P 1'
#
loop_
_entity.id
_entity.type
_entity.pdbx_description
1 polymer ?
#
loop_
_entity_poly.entity_id
_entity_poly.type
_entity_poly.pdbx_seq_one_letter_code
_entity_poly.pdbx_strand_id
1 'polypeptide(L)'
;MSDSYNSRAPLDEEVNETMPLLQTAPKNTPYSVFTPTQKRLIILSAALASSFSPLSANIYYPALNSLARDLHVSASQINLTITSYMVCQGLAPMFTGSLADRAGRRPVYILCFVIYICANISLALQHNFQALLLLRGIQSCGSSGTVALASAVAADIITSAERGTYMGFTTLGNILAPSIGPIIGGALNKYLGWQAIFWFLVLAAGIFFVPVLLFFPETCRVIVGNGSVTAVGWNSPLWKYTRKFTPAAPPSTLQKPLGHAHSPWSALRLLFHKPVGLIILSNGVIFASYYAVTAGIPVQVEKMYNLDGFQIGLCFIPAGLGSLLSATANGVLVDWNYRRIRCRAGLTVHKNQKQDILGFPIEKARLQIGLPMTILASVSIVAYGALLPLKPPLLVSLLIIFAICFCITAAYSDINILIVDLYHDRPATVMAANNLVRCFLGAGAAAAVNPLIRVIETTIVPEISGKEFDCNKRYLVLFVDLDVIMPGTSTETVILHWYQSNLFKSSSSHHPSQLVPDKNHEDDPDIEAPYIAPRAPPNTHHRYVYFLFEKPPAYRFPRCFAHIFPLTMEARAGFDVAKFIQAAKLDSPLAMNYFVGWHEPASGDPSSAVPSATTTSFRFVDCATSSTSLCKPDGMMTRCV
;
A
#
# COMPACT_ATOMS: atom_id res chain seq x y z
N MET A 1 -86.90 17.18 29.54
CA MET A 1 -86.69 17.88 28.25
C MET A 1 -85.19 17.83 28.00
N SER A 2 -84.66 16.72 27.47
CA SER A 2 -84.62 16.31 26.05
C SER A 2 -83.80 17.27 25.18
N ASP A 3 -82.84 16.68 24.46
CA ASP A 3 -82.01 17.23 23.36
C ASP A 3 -80.86 18.17 23.81
N SER A 4 -79.61 18.09 23.32
CA SER A 4 -79.00 17.41 22.17
C SER A 4 -77.47 17.63 22.15
N TYR A 5 -76.71 16.61 21.70
CA TYR A 5 -75.49 16.67 20.85
C TYR A 5 -74.21 17.39 21.36
N ASN A 6 -72.96 16.91 21.24
CA ASN A 6 -72.35 15.64 20.81
C ASN A 6 -70.81 15.74 21.00
N SER A 7 -70.13 14.59 20.89
CA SER A 7 -68.70 14.36 20.63
C SER A 7 -67.69 14.42 21.78
N ARG A 8 -67.61 13.31 22.55
CA ARG A 8 -66.35 12.57 22.78
C ARG A 8 -66.66 11.07 22.81
N ALA A 9 -66.20 10.34 21.78
CA ALA A 9 -66.15 8.88 21.80
C ALA A 9 -64.83 8.42 22.45
N PRO A 10 -64.82 7.31 23.21
CA PRO A 10 -63.61 6.71 23.74
C PRO A 10 -62.83 5.94 22.65
N LEU A 11 -61.51 6.02 22.78
CA LEU A 11 -60.51 5.27 22.04
C LEU A 11 -60.70 3.78 22.29
N ASP A 12 -61.18 3.05 21.29
CA ASP A 12 -60.97 1.60 21.12
C ASP A 12 -61.23 1.27 19.65
N GLU A 13 -60.21 1.44 18.81
CA GLU A 13 -60.15 0.83 17.49
C GLU A 13 -58.83 0.04 17.43
N GLU A 14 -58.93 -1.26 17.71
CA GLU A 14 -57.86 -2.23 17.45
C GLU A 14 -57.48 -2.13 15.97
N VAL A 15 -56.39 -1.42 15.70
CA VAL A 15 -55.70 -1.49 14.41
C VAL A 15 -55.12 -2.90 14.32
N ASN A 16 -55.87 -3.76 13.65
CA ASN A 16 -55.45 -5.10 13.28
C ASN A 16 -54.32 -4.98 12.23
N GLU A 17 -53.09 -4.70 12.69
CA GLU A 17 -51.87 -4.75 11.89
C GLU A 17 -51.63 -6.19 11.45
N THR A 18 -52.30 -6.58 10.37
CA THR A 18 -51.96 -7.77 9.62
C THR A 18 -50.58 -7.55 8.98
N MET A 19 -49.53 -7.98 9.68
CA MET A 19 -48.16 -8.07 9.16
C MET A 19 -48.15 -8.80 7.81
N PRO A 20 -47.83 -8.14 6.67
CA PRO A 20 -47.83 -8.79 5.36
C PRO A 20 -46.62 -9.71 5.11
N LEU A 21 -45.70 -9.87 6.08
CA LEU A 21 -44.39 -10.51 5.87
C LEU A 21 -44.20 -11.89 6.50
N LEU A 22 -45.21 -12.43 7.17
CA LEU A 22 -45.22 -13.83 7.59
C LEU A 22 -46.26 -14.61 6.76
N GLN A 23 -46.03 -14.70 5.45
CA GLN A 23 -46.43 -15.93 4.78
C GLN A 23 -45.69 -17.06 5.46
N THR A 24 -46.42 -17.86 6.24
CA THR A 24 -45.97 -19.11 6.80
C THR A 24 -45.55 -20.03 5.66
N ALA A 25 -44.28 -19.93 5.28
CA ALA A 25 -43.68 -20.87 4.33
C ALA A 25 -43.99 -22.28 4.83
N PRO A 26 -44.50 -23.19 3.96
CA PRO A 26 -44.83 -24.54 4.38
C PRO A 26 -43.60 -25.18 5.04
N LYS A 27 -43.79 -25.70 6.27
CA LYS A 27 -42.77 -26.21 7.20
C LYS A 27 -41.77 -27.25 6.62
N ASN A 28 -41.95 -27.69 5.39
CA ASN A 28 -41.19 -28.79 4.75
C ASN A 28 -40.39 -28.38 3.50
N THR A 29 -40.26 -27.09 3.16
CA THR A 29 -39.44 -26.70 2.00
C THR A 29 -37.97 -26.57 2.36
N PRO A 30 -37.04 -27.32 1.72
CA PRO A 30 -35.61 -27.19 1.99
C PRO A 30 -35.13 -25.80 1.56
N TYR A 31 -34.26 -25.19 2.39
CA TYR A 31 -33.69 -23.85 2.16
C TYR A 31 -32.98 -23.72 0.80
N SER A 32 -32.44 -24.83 0.29
CA SER A 32 -31.83 -24.94 -1.04
C SER A 32 -32.00 -26.36 -1.56
N VAL A 33 -32.29 -26.49 -2.86
CA VAL A 33 -32.45 -27.79 -3.54
C VAL A 33 -31.10 -28.44 -3.88
N PHE A 34 -29.99 -27.70 -3.75
CA PHE A 34 -28.65 -28.21 -4.06
C PHE A 34 -28.21 -29.29 -3.06
N THR A 35 -27.61 -30.37 -3.58
CA THR A 35 -27.01 -31.41 -2.75
C THR A 35 -25.81 -30.87 -1.96
N PRO A 36 -25.40 -31.50 -0.85
CA PRO A 36 -24.23 -31.05 -0.08
C PRO A 36 -22.97 -30.90 -0.92
N THR A 37 -22.73 -31.83 -1.86
CA THR A 37 -21.58 -31.78 -2.78
C THR A 37 -21.69 -30.60 -3.75
N GLN A 38 -22.88 -30.34 -4.31
CA GLN A 38 -23.12 -29.18 -5.17
C GLN A 38 -22.91 -27.86 -4.42
N LYS A 39 -23.42 -27.75 -3.18
CA LYS A 39 -23.18 -26.58 -2.32
C LYS A 39 -21.69 -26.36 -2.12
N ARG A 40 -20.93 -27.40 -1.75
CA ARG A 40 -19.47 -27.32 -1.57
C ARG A 40 -18.76 -26.83 -2.84
N LEU A 41 -19.11 -27.34 -4.01
CA LEU A 41 -18.51 -26.93 -5.28
C LEU A 41 -18.85 -25.48 -5.66
N ILE A 42 -20.09 -25.05 -5.43
CA ILE A 42 -20.51 -23.65 -5.67
C ILE A 42 -19.77 -22.70 -4.73
N ILE A 43 -19.65 -23.06 -3.45
CA ILE A 43 -18.90 -22.25 -2.48
C ILE A 43 -17.41 -22.23 -2.81
N LEU A 44 -16.82 -23.37 -3.20
CA LEU A 44 -15.41 -23.45 -3.58
C LEU A 44 -15.12 -22.60 -4.82
N SER A 45 -15.97 -22.65 -5.83
CA SER A 45 -15.82 -21.81 -7.03
C SER A 45 -15.98 -20.32 -6.69
N ALA A 46 -16.94 -19.95 -5.84
CA ALA A 46 -17.06 -18.59 -5.34
C ALA A 46 -15.82 -18.13 -4.55
N ALA A 47 -15.23 -19.00 -3.72
CA ALA A 47 -14.00 -18.75 -2.96
C ALA A 47 -12.77 -18.59 -3.87
N LEU A 48 -12.65 -19.42 -4.91
CA LEU A 48 -11.59 -19.30 -5.90
C LEU A 48 -11.75 -18.00 -6.69
N ALA A 49 -12.98 -17.63 -7.05
CA ALA A 49 -13.26 -16.38 -7.74
C ALA A 49 -12.87 -15.14 -6.91
N SER A 50 -13.19 -15.14 -5.61
CA SER A 50 -12.84 -14.03 -4.71
C SER A 50 -11.32 -13.89 -4.53
N SER A 51 -10.58 -15.01 -4.57
CA SER A 51 -9.12 -15.05 -4.38
C SER A 51 -8.33 -14.29 -5.45
N PHE A 52 -8.87 -14.13 -6.67
CA PHE A 52 -8.20 -13.39 -7.74
C PHE A 52 -7.94 -11.91 -7.39
N SER A 53 -8.84 -11.29 -6.61
CA SER A 53 -8.69 -9.89 -6.19
C SER A 53 -7.44 -9.65 -5.32
N PRO A 54 -7.26 -10.32 -4.18
CA PRO A 54 -6.04 -10.20 -3.38
C PRO A 54 -4.82 -10.80 -4.09
N LEU A 55 -4.95 -11.86 -4.89
CA LEU A 55 -3.82 -12.43 -5.63
C LEU A 55 -3.21 -11.39 -6.59
N SER A 56 -4.05 -10.72 -7.38
CA SER A 56 -3.61 -9.71 -8.37
C SER A 56 -3.05 -8.43 -7.74
N ALA A 57 -3.52 -8.11 -6.53
CA ALA A 57 -2.98 -6.99 -5.76
C ALA A 57 -1.55 -7.29 -5.29
N ASN A 58 -1.31 -8.51 -4.79
CA ASN A 58 -0.05 -8.85 -4.10
C ASN A 58 1.03 -9.45 -5.00
N ILE A 59 0.67 -10.18 -6.07
CA ILE A 59 1.62 -10.74 -7.05
C ILE A 59 2.48 -9.65 -7.72
N TYR A 60 2.02 -8.42 -7.67
CA TYR A 60 2.64 -7.25 -8.28
C TYR A 60 3.81 -6.66 -7.46
N TYR A 61 3.84 -6.86 -6.14
CA TYR A 61 4.82 -6.20 -5.24
C TYR A 61 6.30 -6.47 -5.59
N PRO A 62 6.74 -7.71 -5.85
CA PRO A 62 8.15 -7.98 -6.15
C PRO A 62 8.59 -7.48 -7.53
N ALA A 63 7.66 -7.06 -8.37
CA ALA A 63 7.93 -6.53 -9.69
C ALA A 63 7.98 -5.00 -9.74
N LEU A 64 7.61 -4.29 -8.66
CA LEU A 64 7.52 -2.82 -8.65
C LEU A 64 8.82 -2.14 -9.11
N ASN A 65 9.98 -2.65 -8.67
CA ASN A 65 11.28 -2.07 -8.99
C ASN A 65 11.68 -2.37 -10.45
N SER A 66 11.30 -3.53 -11.00
CA SER A 66 11.49 -3.82 -12.43
C SER A 66 10.57 -2.97 -13.31
N LEU A 67 9.30 -2.84 -12.94
CA LEU A 67 8.34 -1.96 -13.63
C LEU A 67 8.78 -0.49 -13.63
N ALA A 68 9.30 0.01 -12.51
CA ALA A 68 9.82 1.36 -12.41
C ALA A 68 10.98 1.60 -13.39
N ARG A 69 11.91 0.63 -13.47
CA ARG A 69 13.06 0.68 -14.37
C ARG A 69 12.65 0.60 -15.83
N ASP A 70 11.81 -0.37 -16.20
CA ASP A 70 11.41 -0.60 -17.59
C ASP A 70 10.54 0.53 -18.16
N LEU A 71 9.73 1.19 -17.31
CA LEU A 71 8.87 2.31 -17.72
C LEU A 71 9.52 3.68 -17.48
N HIS A 72 10.76 3.72 -17.02
CA HIS A 72 11.52 4.95 -16.72
C HIS A 72 10.76 5.93 -15.80
N VAL A 73 10.17 5.41 -14.73
CA VAL A 73 9.40 6.21 -13.75
C VAL A 73 9.90 5.96 -12.32
N SER A 74 9.64 6.92 -11.44
CA SER A 74 10.04 6.80 -10.04
C SER A 74 9.24 5.73 -9.27
N ALA A 75 9.81 5.20 -8.18
CA ALA A 75 9.11 4.28 -7.28
C ALA A 75 7.81 4.88 -6.70
N SER A 76 7.75 6.21 -6.51
CA SER A 76 6.54 6.90 -6.08
C SER A 76 5.46 6.87 -7.17
N GLN A 77 5.82 7.11 -8.43
CA GLN A 77 4.89 7.01 -9.56
C GLN A 77 4.36 5.58 -9.72
N ILE A 78 5.22 4.56 -9.63
CA ILE A 78 4.75 3.16 -9.71
C ILE A 78 3.81 2.80 -8.56
N ASN A 79 3.99 3.30 -7.34
CA ASN A 79 3.03 3.08 -6.25
C ASN A 79 1.64 3.67 -6.52
N LEU A 80 1.51 4.67 -7.42
CA LEU A 80 0.19 5.14 -7.86
C LEU A 80 -0.61 4.04 -8.57
N THR A 81 0.04 3.03 -9.14
CA THR A 81 -0.65 1.90 -9.77
C THR A 81 -1.34 1.01 -8.74
N ILE A 82 -0.76 0.86 -7.54
CA ILE A 82 -1.38 0.19 -6.39
C ILE A 82 -2.54 1.05 -5.88
N THR A 83 -2.32 2.36 -5.81
CA THR A 83 -3.34 3.34 -5.39
C THR A 83 -4.56 3.28 -6.30
N SER A 84 -4.37 3.33 -7.62
CA SER A 84 -5.42 3.18 -8.64
C SER A 84 -6.19 1.86 -8.47
N TYR A 85 -5.46 0.75 -8.30
CA TYR A 85 -6.07 -0.56 -8.04
C TYR A 85 -6.97 -0.53 -6.79
N MET A 86 -6.51 0.06 -5.70
CA MET A 86 -7.26 0.12 -4.43
C MET A 86 -8.48 1.05 -4.50
N VAL A 87 -8.38 2.20 -5.16
CA VAL A 87 -9.53 3.10 -5.36
C VAL A 87 -10.66 2.37 -6.09
N CYS A 88 -10.33 1.70 -7.19
CA CYS A 88 -11.29 0.87 -7.93
C CYS A 88 -11.79 -0.33 -7.10
N GLN A 89 -10.93 -0.94 -6.26
CA GLN A 89 -11.30 -2.05 -5.37
C GLN A 89 -12.33 -1.62 -4.31
N GLY A 90 -12.26 -0.37 -3.86
CA GLY A 90 -13.24 0.21 -2.92
C GLY A 90 -14.60 0.45 -3.57
N LEU A 91 -14.59 1.00 -4.80
CA LEU A 91 -15.79 1.42 -5.52
C LEU A 91 -16.56 0.27 -6.17
N ALA A 92 -15.87 -0.65 -6.85
CA ALA A 92 -16.51 -1.64 -7.71
C ALA A 92 -17.51 -2.55 -6.97
N PRO A 93 -17.24 -3.07 -5.75
CA PRO A 93 -18.21 -3.88 -5.00
C PRO A 93 -19.56 -3.21 -4.74
N MET A 94 -19.60 -1.88 -4.65
CA MET A 94 -20.86 -1.13 -4.47
C MET A 94 -21.78 -1.27 -5.68
N PHE A 95 -21.21 -1.29 -6.88
CA PHE A 95 -21.95 -1.41 -8.13
C PHE A 95 -22.24 -2.88 -8.46
N THR A 96 -21.24 -3.76 -8.32
CA THR A 96 -21.41 -5.18 -8.66
C THR A 96 -22.39 -5.89 -7.74
N GLY A 97 -22.46 -5.51 -6.45
CA GLY A 97 -23.46 -6.05 -5.52
C GLY A 97 -24.89 -5.71 -5.94
N SER A 98 -25.16 -4.41 -6.16
CA SER A 98 -26.49 -3.93 -6.60
C SER A 98 -26.89 -4.51 -7.97
N LEU A 99 -25.93 -4.61 -8.89
CA LEU A 99 -26.15 -5.23 -10.20
C LEU A 99 -26.48 -6.72 -10.04
N ALA A 100 -25.79 -7.44 -9.17
CA ALA A 100 -26.01 -8.87 -8.96
C ALA A 100 -27.34 -9.19 -8.30
N ASP A 101 -27.87 -8.29 -7.46
CA ASP A 101 -29.20 -8.45 -6.88
C ASP A 101 -30.31 -8.32 -7.93
N ARG A 102 -30.07 -7.56 -9.01
CA ARG A 102 -31.04 -7.34 -10.10
C ARG A 102 -30.88 -8.30 -11.28
N ALA A 103 -29.65 -8.47 -11.74
CA ALA A 103 -29.32 -9.24 -12.95
C ALA A 103 -29.09 -10.73 -12.66
N GLY A 104 -28.73 -11.09 -11.43
CA GLY A 104 -28.34 -12.44 -11.04
C GLY A 104 -26.87 -12.54 -10.66
N ARG A 105 -26.48 -13.61 -9.96
CA ARG A 105 -25.09 -13.83 -9.54
C ARG A 105 -24.23 -14.25 -10.72
N ARG A 106 -24.73 -15.14 -11.58
CA ARG A 106 -23.95 -15.75 -12.67
C ARG A 106 -23.53 -14.73 -13.75
N PRO A 107 -24.43 -13.89 -14.31
CA PRO A 107 -24.02 -12.91 -15.32
C PRO A 107 -23.00 -11.91 -14.80
N VAL A 108 -23.09 -11.53 -13.52
CA VAL A 108 -22.15 -10.58 -12.92
C VAL A 108 -20.78 -11.22 -12.72
N TYR A 109 -20.69 -12.49 -12.32
CA TYR A 109 -19.41 -13.22 -12.37
C TYR A 109 -18.80 -13.22 -13.77
N ILE A 110 -19.63 -13.47 -14.79
CA ILE A 110 -19.16 -13.51 -16.18
C ILE A 110 -18.61 -12.14 -16.60
N LEU A 111 -19.36 -11.08 -16.33
CA LEU A 111 -18.95 -9.71 -16.62
C LEU A 111 -17.63 -9.34 -15.92
N CYS A 112 -17.52 -9.66 -14.63
CA CYS A 112 -16.31 -9.44 -13.82
C CYS A 112 -15.08 -10.12 -14.45
N PHE A 113 -15.18 -11.41 -14.80
CA PHE A 113 -14.06 -12.15 -15.38
C PHE A 113 -13.72 -11.71 -16.80
N VAL A 114 -14.69 -11.32 -17.63
CA VAL A 114 -14.42 -10.75 -18.96
C VAL A 114 -13.61 -9.46 -18.82
N ILE A 115 -14.05 -8.53 -17.97
CA ILE A 115 -13.32 -7.27 -17.70
C ILE A 115 -11.91 -7.59 -17.18
N TYR A 116 -11.80 -8.50 -16.22
CA TYR A 116 -10.53 -8.89 -15.62
C TYR A 116 -9.56 -9.50 -16.64
N ILE A 117 -10.00 -10.45 -17.47
CA ILE A 117 -9.15 -11.09 -18.49
C ILE A 117 -8.70 -10.07 -19.54
N CYS A 118 -9.62 -9.25 -20.07
CA CYS A 118 -9.27 -8.20 -21.03
C CYS A 118 -8.28 -7.18 -20.45
N ALA A 119 -8.47 -6.78 -19.18
CA ALA A 119 -7.55 -5.88 -18.50
C ALA A 119 -6.15 -6.50 -18.34
N ASN A 120 -6.05 -7.78 -17.97
CA ASN A 120 -4.76 -8.46 -17.84
C ASN A 120 -4.05 -8.64 -19.20
N ILE A 121 -4.77 -8.97 -20.27
CA ILE A 121 -4.19 -9.02 -21.62
C ILE A 121 -3.63 -7.64 -21.99
N SER A 122 -4.39 -6.58 -21.73
CA SER A 122 -3.97 -5.20 -22.01
C SER A 122 -2.77 -4.78 -21.17
N LEU A 123 -2.71 -5.19 -19.89
CA LEU A 123 -1.58 -4.93 -19.00
C LEU A 123 -0.31 -5.66 -19.45
N ALA A 124 -0.44 -6.91 -19.91
CA ALA A 124 0.68 -7.71 -20.38
C ALA A 124 1.36 -7.13 -21.63
N LEU A 125 0.61 -6.37 -22.43
CA LEU A 125 1.09 -5.74 -23.67
C LEU A 125 1.53 -4.27 -23.47
N GLN A 126 1.50 -3.77 -22.24
CA GLN A 126 1.67 -2.35 -21.97
C GLN A 126 3.15 -1.92 -21.91
N HIS A 127 3.45 -0.76 -22.49
CA HIS A 127 4.76 -0.11 -22.43
C HIS A 127 4.68 1.35 -21.99
N ASN A 128 3.48 1.84 -21.67
CA ASN A 128 3.23 3.20 -21.19
C ASN A 128 2.69 3.18 -19.75
N PHE A 129 3.34 3.95 -18.87
CA PHE A 129 2.96 4.11 -17.47
C PHE A 129 1.51 4.60 -17.27
N GLN A 130 1.05 5.60 -18.01
CA GLN A 130 -0.30 6.17 -17.83
C GLN A 130 -1.38 5.13 -18.13
N ALA A 131 -1.17 4.36 -19.20
CA ALA A 131 -2.10 3.32 -19.58
C ALA A 131 -2.01 2.12 -18.61
N LEU A 132 -0.83 1.79 -18.08
CA LEU A 132 -0.69 0.81 -16.99
C LEU A 132 -1.47 1.25 -15.73
N LEU A 133 -1.37 2.51 -15.34
CA LEU A 133 -2.08 3.09 -14.20
C LEU A 133 -3.61 2.95 -14.34
N LEU A 134 -4.16 3.27 -15.51
CA LEU A 134 -5.60 3.15 -15.78
C LEU A 134 -6.05 1.69 -15.83
N LEU A 135 -5.30 0.84 -16.54
CA LEU A 135 -5.63 -0.57 -16.71
C LEU A 135 -5.56 -1.34 -15.38
N ARG A 136 -4.70 -0.95 -14.44
CA ARG A 136 -4.68 -1.50 -13.07
C ARG A 136 -5.98 -1.22 -12.32
N GLY A 137 -6.56 -0.03 -12.50
CA GLY A 137 -7.90 0.29 -11.99
C GLY A 137 -8.97 -0.61 -12.60
N ILE A 138 -8.96 -0.77 -13.94
CA ILE A 138 -9.92 -1.63 -14.66
C ILE A 138 -9.80 -3.10 -14.23
N GLN A 139 -8.57 -3.60 -14.08
CA GLN A 139 -8.30 -4.95 -13.56
C GLN A 139 -8.93 -5.15 -12.19
N SER A 140 -8.81 -4.16 -11.30
CA SER A 140 -9.43 -4.18 -9.99
C SER A 140 -10.97 -4.17 -10.03
N CYS A 141 -11.57 -3.41 -10.94
CA CYS A 141 -13.02 -3.43 -11.14
C CYS A 141 -13.54 -4.83 -11.51
N GLY A 142 -12.80 -5.55 -12.37
CA GLY A 142 -13.14 -6.92 -12.76
C GLY A 142 -12.96 -7.96 -11.65
N SER A 143 -11.96 -7.80 -10.77
CA SER A 143 -11.67 -8.79 -9.72
C SER A 143 -12.38 -8.51 -8.39
N SER A 144 -12.47 -7.26 -7.94
CA SER A 144 -12.93 -6.92 -6.58
C SER A 144 -14.39 -7.25 -6.32
N GLY A 145 -15.25 -7.14 -7.34
CA GLY A 145 -16.66 -7.48 -7.25
C GLY A 145 -16.92 -8.95 -6.91
N THR A 146 -16.01 -9.86 -7.29
CA THR A 146 -16.16 -11.30 -7.02
C THR A 146 -16.10 -11.63 -5.52
N VAL A 147 -15.43 -10.79 -4.72
CA VAL A 147 -15.37 -10.96 -3.26
C VAL A 147 -16.75 -10.76 -2.64
N ALA A 148 -17.46 -9.70 -3.04
CA ALA A 148 -18.83 -9.45 -2.57
C ALA A 148 -19.81 -10.51 -3.08
N LEU A 149 -19.66 -10.93 -4.35
CA LEU A 149 -20.47 -12.02 -4.93
C LEU A 149 -20.29 -13.33 -4.19
N ALA A 150 -19.08 -13.65 -3.70
CA ALA A 150 -18.82 -14.90 -2.99
C ALA A 150 -19.60 -14.99 -1.68
N SER A 151 -19.61 -13.91 -0.90
CA SER A 151 -20.42 -13.81 0.31
C SER A 151 -21.92 -13.84 0.01
N ALA A 152 -22.36 -13.21 -1.08
CA ALA A 152 -23.76 -13.22 -1.50
C ALA A 152 -24.23 -14.64 -1.90
N VAL A 153 -23.43 -15.35 -2.70
CA VAL A 153 -23.72 -16.76 -3.08
C VAL A 153 -23.82 -17.65 -1.85
N ALA A 154 -22.91 -17.48 -0.88
CA ALA A 154 -22.98 -18.24 0.38
C ALA A 154 -24.26 -17.94 1.17
N ALA A 155 -24.67 -16.68 1.25
CA ALA A 155 -25.94 -16.30 1.89
C ALA A 155 -27.16 -16.89 1.17
N ASP A 156 -27.12 -16.97 -0.17
CA ASP A 156 -28.20 -17.45 -1.01
C ASP A 156 -28.41 -18.98 -0.91
N ILE A 157 -27.36 -19.79 -0.75
CA ILE A 157 -27.48 -21.27 -0.78
C ILE A 157 -27.29 -21.97 0.57
N ILE A 158 -26.65 -21.33 1.56
CA ILE A 158 -26.32 -21.93 2.86
C ILE A 158 -27.25 -21.44 3.97
N THR A 159 -27.74 -22.38 4.77
CA THR A 159 -28.59 -22.11 5.94
C THR A 159 -27.79 -21.37 7.02
N SER A 160 -28.46 -20.60 7.88
CA SER A 160 -27.79 -19.85 8.95
C SER A 160 -26.96 -20.72 9.90
N ALA A 161 -27.36 -21.99 10.12
CA ALA A 161 -26.66 -22.92 11.00
C ALA A 161 -25.32 -23.41 10.43
N GLU A 162 -25.20 -23.56 9.11
CA GLU A 162 -23.97 -24.03 8.45
C GLU A 162 -23.11 -22.88 7.92
N ARG A 163 -23.65 -21.65 7.89
CA ARG A 163 -23.03 -20.47 7.26
C ARG A 163 -21.62 -20.18 7.75
N GLY A 164 -21.34 -20.34 9.03
CA GLY A 164 -20.01 -20.06 9.60
C GLY A 164 -18.90 -20.88 8.93
N THR A 165 -19.09 -22.20 8.79
CA THR A 165 -18.11 -23.09 8.17
C THR A 165 -17.87 -22.76 6.70
N TYR A 166 -18.94 -22.54 5.93
CA TYR A 166 -18.83 -22.21 4.50
C TYR A 166 -18.25 -20.81 4.27
N MET A 167 -18.57 -19.83 5.12
CA MET A 167 -17.97 -18.49 5.06
C MET A 167 -16.47 -18.54 5.38
N GLY A 168 -16.05 -19.41 6.31
CA GLY A 168 -14.65 -19.70 6.58
C GLY A 168 -13.90 -20.16 5.31
N PHE A 169 -14.46 -21.13 4.58
CA PHE A 169 -13.89 -21.57 3.30
C PHE A 169 -13.85 -20.45 2.25
N THR A 170 -14.89 -19.59 2.15
CA THR A 170 -14.86 -18.45 1.21
C THR A 170 -13.79 -17.41 1.52
N THR A 171 -13.36 -17.33 2.78
CA THR A 171 -12.39 -16.33 3.24
C THR A 171 -10.95 -16.86 3.15
N LEU A 172 -10.76 -18.18 3.20
CA LEU A 172 -9.44 -18.82 3.18
C LEU A 172 -8.58 -18.37 1.98
N GLY A 173 -9.20 -18.26 0.81
CA GLY A 173 -8.53 -17.76 -0.39
C GLY A 173 -8.01 -16.33 -0.28
N ASN A 174 -8.76 -15.46 0.42
CA ASN A 174 -8.33 -14.08 0.68
C ASN A 174 -7.16 -13.98 1.67
N ILE A 175 -6.99 -14.99 2.53
CA ILE A 175 -5.90 -15.07 3.50
C ILE A 175 -4.63 -15.64 2.85
N LEU A 176 -4.77 -16.64 1.98
CA LEU A 176 -3.63 -17.31 1.35
C LEU A 176 -3.05 -16.53 0.16
N ALA A 177 -3.89 -15.83 -0.59
CA ALA A 177 -3.48 -15.13 -1.81
C ALA A 177 -2.38 -14.07 -1.59
N PRO A 178 -2.39 -13.23 -0.51
CA PRO A 178 -1.32 -12.28 -0.23
C PRO A 178 0.04 -12.93 0.05
N SER A 179 0.06 -14.18 0.50
CA SER A 179 1.29 -14.95 0.78
C SER A 179 1.85 -15.59 -0.49
N ILE A 180 0.97 -16.18 -1.30
CA ILE A 180 1.34 -16.94 -2.49
C ILE A 180 1.67 -15.99 -3.65
N GLY A 181 0.96 -14.87 -3.76
CA GLY A 181 1.11 -13.89 -4.83
C GLY A 181 2.56 -13.44 -5.01
N PRO A 182 3.20 -12.82 -4.00
CA PRO A 182 4.58 -12.33 -4.12
C PRO A 182 5.59 -13.43 -4.48
N ILE A 183 5.39 -14.67 -4.05
CA ILE A 183 6.31 -15.76 -4.39
C ILE A 183 6.23 -16.06 -5.90
N ILE A 184 5.02 -16.22 -6.43
CA ILE A 184 4.80 -16.43 -7.87
C ILE A 184 5.27 -15.22 -8.66
N GLY A 185 4.92 -14.01 -8.20
CA GLY A 185 5.26 -12.76 -8.87
C GLY A 185 6.75 -12.51 -8.93
N GLY A 186 7.49 -12.77 -7.85
CA GLY A 186 8.95 -12.68 -7.80
C GLY A 186 9.62 -13.68 -8.73
N ALA A 187 9.13 -14.93 -8.78
CA ALA A 187 9.64 -15.94 -9.69
C ALA A 187 9.41 -15.54 -11.17
N LEU A 188 8.18 -15.16 -11.52
CA LEU A 188 7.84 -14.72 -12.88
C LEU A 188 8.66 -13.49 -13.28
N ASN A 189 8.76 -12.49 -12.42
CA ASN A 189 9.53 -11.27 -12.68
C ASN A 189 11.01 -11.57 -12.92
N LYS A 190 11.62 -12.47 -12.12
CA LYS A 190 13.04 -12.82 -12.24
C LYS A 190 13.37 -13.57 -13.54
N TYR A 191 12.53 -14.53 -13.94
CA TYR A 191 12.86 -15.44 -15.06
C TYR A 191 12.24 -15.04 -16.40
N LEU A 192 11.07 -14.38 -16.39
CA LEU A 192 10.27 -14.10 -17.59
C LEU A 192 9.90 -12.61 -17.74
N GLY A 193 10.30 -11.77 -16.79
CA GLY A 193 9.92 -10.35 -16.74
C GLY A 193 8.54 -10.11 -16.11
N TRP A 194 8.24 -8.84 -15.83
CA TRP A 194 7.01 -8.47 -15.11
C TRP A 194 5.75 -8.67 -15.95
N GLN A 195 5.84 -8.64 -17.28
CA GLN A 195 4.69 -8.89 -18.18
C GLN A 195 4.14 -10.31 -18.01
N ALA A 196 5.00 -11.27 -17.66
CA ALA A 196 4.62 -12.67 -17.43
C ALA A 196 3.64 -12.81 -16.25
N ILE A 197 3.66 -11.89 -15.28
CA ILE A 197 2.69 -11.86 -14.18
C ILE A 197 1.27 -11.71 -14.73
N PHE A 198 1.06 -10.80 -15.68
CA PHE A 198 -0.25 -10.57 -16.26
C PHE A 198 -0.68 -11.73 -17.16
N TRP A 199 0.23 -12.31 -17.94
CA TRP A 199 -0.06 -13.54 -18.71
C TRP A 199 -0.43 -14.73 -17.81
N PHE A 200 0.25 -14.90 -16.69
CA PHE A 200 -0.10 -15.91 -15.69
C PHE A 200 -1.52 -15.68 -15.15
N LEU A 201 -1.90 -14.43 -14.83
CA LEU A 201 -3.25 -14.10 -14.38
C LEU A 201 -4.31 -14.34 -15.47
N VAL A 202 -4.00 -14.08 -16.75
CA VAL A 202 -4.87 -14.44 -17.89
C VAL A 202 -5.09 -15.95 -17.94
N LEU A 203 -4.02 -16.74 -17.87
CA LEU A 203 -4.11 -18.20 -17.93
C LEU A 203 -4.90 -18.76 -16.74
N ALA A 204 -4.57 -18.33 -15.52
CA ALA A 204 -5.25 -18.75 -14.31
C ALA A 204 -6.74 -18.38 -14.34
N ALA A 205 -7.08 -17.15 -14.75
CA ALA A 205 -8.47 -16.72 -14.89
C ALA A 205 -9.19 -17.45 -16.02
N GLY A 206 -8.54 -17.72 -17.15
CA GLY A 206 -9.12 -18.50 -18.25
C GLY A 206 -9.47 -19.92 -17.84
N ILE A 207 -8.54 -20.61 -17.17
CA ILE A 207 -8.75 -21.97 -16.61
C ILE A 207 -9.92 -21.99 -15.62
N PHE A 208 -10.07 -20.93 -14.81
CA PHE A 208 -11.17 -20.81 -13.87
C PHE A 208 -12.50 -20.42 -14.55
N PHE A 209 -12.45 -19.52 -15.53
CA PHE A 209 -13.61 -18.91 -16.18
C PHE A 209 -14.37 -19.91 -17.06
N VAL A 210 -13.67 -20.83 -17.74
CA VAL A 210 -14.30 -21.84 -18.60
C VAL A 210 -15.27 -22.75 -17.81
N PRO A 211 -14.88 -23.39 -16.69
CA PRO A 211 -15.82 -24.12 -15.83
C PRO A 211 -16.98 -23.27 -15.32
N VAL A 212 -16.74 -21.99 -14.98
CA VAL A 212 -17.81 -21.10 -14.52
C VAL A 212 -18.86 -20.87 -15.61
N LEU A 213 -18.42 -20.61 -16.84
CA LEU A 213 -19.30 -20.47 -17.99
C LEU A 213 -20.15 -21.72 -18.24
N LEU A 214 -19.54 -22.91 -18.13
CA LEU A 214 -20.20 -24.17 -18.46
C LEU A 214 -21.13 -24.66 -17.35
N PHE A 215 -20.73 -24.58 -16.08
CA PHE A 215 -21.34 -25.33 -14.99
C PHE A 215 -21.92 -24.49 -13.85
N PHE A 216 -21.46 -23.25 -13.65
CA PHE A 216 -21.86 -22.47 -12.47
C PHE A 216 -23.35 -22.10 -12.51
N PRO A 217 -24.19 -22.58 -11.58
CA PRO A 217 -25.62 -22.31 -11.62
C PRO A 217 -25.94 -20.88 -11.16
N GLU A 218 -27.09 -20.37 -11.58
CA GLU A 218 -27.65 -19.17 -10.97
C GLU A 218 -28.10 -19.48 -9.54
N THR A 219 -27.75 -18.61 -8.59
CA THR A 219 -28.02 -18.77 -7.15
C THR A 219 -28.86 -17.66 -6.57
N CYS A 220 -29.08 -16.56 -7.30
CA CYS A 220 -29.88 -15.43 -6.84
C CYS A 220 -31.32 -15.87 -6.52
N ARG A 221 -31.70 -15.76 -5.24
CA ARG A 221 -33.04 -16.18 -4.76
C ARG A 221 -34.20 -15.47 -5.44
N VAL A 222 -33.99 -14.23 -5.89
CA VAL A 222 -35.01 -13.44 -6.61
C VAL A 222 -35.33 -14.06 -7.98
N ILE A 223 -34.36 -14.76 -8.58
CA ILE A 223 -34.46 -15.32 -9.93
C ILE A 223 -34.85 -16.81 -9.87
N VAL A 224 -34.19 -17.59 -9.02
CA VAL A 224 -34.33 -19.06 -8.98
C VAL A 224 -35.01 -19.59 -7.72
N GLY A 225 -35.43 -18.73 -6.80
CA GLY A 225 -36.00 -19.14 -5.51
C GLY A 225 -34.96 -19.90 -4.67
N ASN A 226 -35.31 -21.11 -4.23
CA ASN A 226 -34.38 -22.02 -3.55
C ASN A 226 -33.49 -22.85 -4.51
N GLY A 227 -33.53 -22.53 -5.82
CA GLY A 227 -32.89 -23.29 -6.90
C GLY A 227 -33.82 -24.26 -7.63
N SER A 228 -35.11 -24.30 -7.27
CA SER A 228 -36.14 -25.13 -7.92
C SER A 228 -36.63 -24.57 -9.26
N VAL A 229 -36.58 -23.24 -9.43
CA VAL A 229 -36.98 -22.59 -10.68
C VAL A 229 -35.79 -22.57 -11.63
N THR A 230 -36.01 -23.03 -12.87
CA THR A 230 -34.93 -23.05 -13.86
C THR A 230 -34.64 -21.65 -14.36
N ALA A 231 -33.40 -21.20 -14.20
CA ALA A 231 -32.92 -19.99 -14.85
C ALA A 231 -33.06 -20.09 -16.38
N VAL A 232 -33.49 -19.00 -17.01
CA VAL A 232 -33.69 -18.83 -18.46
C VAL A 232 -32.75 -17.74 -19.01
N GLY A 233 -32.37 -17.86 -20.28
CA GLY A 233 -31.55 -16.85 -20.96
C GLY A 233 -30.11 -16.76 -20.44
N TRP A 234 -29.62 -15.54 -20.23
CA TRP A 234 -28.24 -15.28 -19.76
C TRP A 234 -27.94 -15.82 -18.35
N ASN A 235 -28.98 -16.14 -17.58
CA ASN A 235 -28.86 -16.77 -16.26
C ASN A 235 -28.69 -18.30 -16.32
N SER A 236 -28.83 -18.92 -17.49
CA SER A 236 -28.69 -20.38 -17.66
C SER A 236 -27.23 -20.78 -17.92
N PRO A 237 -26.77 -21.92 -17.35
CA PRO A 237 -25.50 -22.54 -17.76
C PRO A 237 -25.45 -22.90 -19.24
N LEU A 238 -24.29 -22.70 -19.88
CA LEU A 238 -24.12 -22.96 -21.32
C LEU A 238 -24.40 -24.42 -21.69
N TRP A 239 -24.09 -25.37 -20.79
CA TRP A 239 -24.43 -26.79 -20.97
C TRP A 239 -25.95 -27.04 -21.15
N LYS A 240 -26.83 -26.18 -20.63
CA LYS A 240 -28.28 -26.31 -20.86
C LYS A 240 -28.68 -25.98 -22.30
N TYR A 241 -27.89 -25.18 -23.02
CA TYR A 241 -28.16 -24.90 -24.43
C TYR A 241 -27.79 -26.07 -25.34
N THR A 242 -26.94 -26.99 -24.89
CA THR A 242 -26.56 -28.20 -25.65
C THR A 242 -27.52 -29.39 -25.47
N ARG A 243 -28.45 -29.33 -24.52
CA ARG A 243 -29.51 -30.36 -24.32
C ARG A 243 -30.89 -29.72 -24.48
N LYS A 244 -31.71 -30.18 -25.43
CA LYS A 244 -33.13 -29.81 -25.54
C LYS A 244 -33.81 -30.12 -24.20
N PHE A 245 -34.08 -29.09 -23.39
CA PHE A 245 -34.68 -29.23 -22.08
C PHE A 245 -36.10 -28.69 -22.12
N THR A 246 -37.07 -29.52 -21.76
CA THR A 246 -38.46 -29.11 -21.52
C THR A 246 -38.57 -28.50 -20.12
N PRO A 247 -39.03 -27.24 -19.97
CA PRO A 247 -39.14 -26.61 -18.66
C PRO A 247 -40.17 -27.36 -17.80
N ALA A 248 -39.78 -27.74 -16.57
CA ALA A 248 -40.60 -28.54 -15.66
C ALA A 248 -41.71 -27.73 -14.94
N ALA A 249 -41.73 -26.40 -15.07
CA ALA A 249 -42.78 -25.56 -14.50
C ALA A 249 -42.89 -24.22 -15.27
N PRO A 250 -44.10 -23.65 -15.41
CA PRO A 250 -44.29 -22.35 -16.05
C PRO A 250 -43.66 -21.21 -15.22
N PRO A 251 -43.21 -20.10 -15.84
CA PRO A 251 -42.34 -19.09 -15.21
C PRO A 251 -43.02 -18.15 -14.18
N SER A 252 -44.17 -18.49 -13.60
CA SER A 252 -45.12 -17.49 -13.09
C SER A 252 -45.39 -17.45 -11.58
N THR A 253 -44.58 -18.04 -10.70
CA THR A 253 -44.88 -18.03 -9.23
C THR A 253 -43.90 -17.29 -8.32
N LEU A 254 -42.82 -16.70 -8.83
CA LEU A 254 -42.06 -15.73 -8.05
C LEU A 254 -42.61 -14.34 -8.33
N GLN A 255 -43.63 -13.93 -7.56
CA GLN A 255 -43.91 -12.50 -7.37
C GLN A 255 -42.57 -11.86 -7.04
N LYS A 256 -42.05 -10.97 -7.91
CA LYS A 256 -40.91 -10.12 -7.58
C LYS A 256 -41.29 -9.42 -6.27
N PRO A 257 -40.72 -9.76 -5.10
CA PRO A 257 -40.72 -8.77 -4.06
C PRO A 257 -39.83 -7.69 -4.65
N LEU A 258 -40.39 -6.51 -4.89
CA LEU A 258 -39.61 -5.30 -5.12
C LEU A 258 -38.90 -4.97 -3.79
N GLY A 259 -38.03 -5.87 -3.32
CA GLY A 259 -37.07 -5.59 -2.28
C GLY A 259 -36.18 -4.53 -2.87
N HIS A 260 -36.29 -3.31 -2.36
CA HIS A 260 -35.59 -2.14 -2.88
C HIS A 260 -34.12 -2.49 -3.01
N ALA A 261 -33.64 -2.69 -4.24
CA ALA A 261 -32.22 -2.83 -4.51
C ALA A 261 -31.55 -1.64 -3.84
N HIS A 262 -30.79 -1.91 -2.78
CA HIS A 262 -30.26 -0.84 -1.95
C HIS A 262 -29.42 0.05 -2.84
N SER A 263 -29.75 1.35 -2.82
CA SER A 263 -28.98 2.34 -3.57
C SER A 263 -27.52 2.22 -3.14
N PRO A 264 -26.55 2.13 -4.06
CA PRO A 264 -25.13 2.04 -3.71
C PRO A 264 -24.69 3.19 -2.78
N TRP A 265 -25.41 4.31 -2.82
CA TRP A 265 -25.21 5.48 -1.98
C TRP A 265 -25.61 5.32 -0.51
N SER A 266 -26.36 4.27 -0.14
CA SER A 266 -26.76 4.02 1.26
C SER A 266 -25.55 3.77 2.17
N ALA A 267 -24.50 3.14 1.65
CA ALA A 267 -23.25 2.90 2.34
C ALA A 267 -22.55 4.21 2.75
N LEU A 268 -22.57 5.23 1.88
CA LEU A 268 -21.96 6.54 2.18
C LEU A 268 -22.68 7.29 3.29
N ARG A 269 -24.02 7.19 3.38
CA ARG A 269 -24.78 7.83 4.47
C ARG A 269 -24.39 7.27 5.83
N LEU A 270 -24.03 5.99 5.90
CA LEU A 270 -23.66 5.32 7.14
C LEU A 270 -22.33 5.84 7.72
N LEU A 271 -21.43 6.33 6.85
CA LEU A 271 -20.14 6.92 7.27
C LEU A 271 -20.32 8.19 8.13
N PHE A 272 -21.41 8.92 7.92
CA PHE A 272 -21.71 10.13 8.68
C PHE A 272 -22.39 9.85 10.03
N HIS A 273 -22.76 8.59 10.31
CA HIS A 273 -23.28 8.21 11.61
C HIS A 273 -22.13 8.00 12.61
N LYS A 274 -21.92 8.98 13.51
CA LYS A 274 -20.75 9.07 14.41
C LYS A 274 -20.23 7.74 14.97
N PRO A 275 -21.02 6.89 15.67
CA PRO A 275 -20.49 5.65 16.25
C PRO A 275 -20.05 4.63 15.20
N VAL A 276 -20.69 4.58 14.03
CA VAL A 276 -20.33 3.63 12.95
C VAL A 276 -19.14 4.15 12.17
N GLY A 277 -19.18 5.43 11.83
CA GLY A 277 -18.11 6.11 11.12
C GLY A 277 -16.78 5.96 11.86
N LEU A 278 -16.77 6.09 13.18
CA LEU A 278 -15.56 5.91 14.00
C LEU A 278 -15.01 4.47 13.96
N ILE A 279 -15.86 3.46 14.04
CA ILE A 279 -15.43 2.04 13.99
C ILE A 279 -14.96 1.68 12.57
N ILE A 280 -15.65 2.16 11.54
CA ILE A 280 -15.22 1.97 10.15
C ILE A 280 -13.88 2.69 9.89
N LEU A 281 -13.72 3.91 10.42
CA LEU A 281 -12.49 4.69 10.29
C LEU A 281 -11.32 3.97 10.99
N SER A 282 -11.51 3.47 12.21
CA SER A 282 -10.46 2.73 12.91
C SER A 282 -10.03 1.47 12.14
N ASN A 283 -10.99 0.72 11.59
CA ASN A 283 -10.69 -0.43 10.75
C ASN A 283 -9.93 -0.05 9.47
N GLY A 284 -10.30 1.09 8.88
CA GLY A 284 -9.62 1.64 7.71
C GLY A 284 -8.19 2.09 8.00
N VAL A 285 -7.91 2.67 9.17
CA VAL A 285 -6.55 3.01 9.61
C VAL A 285 -5.71 1.75 9.81
N ILE A 286 -6.24 0.71 10.45
CA ILE A 286 -5.54 -0.58 10.61
C ILE A 286 -5.15 -1.15 9.24
N PHE A 287 -6.07 -1.11 8.27
CA PHE A 287 -5.81 -1.57 6.91
C PHE A 287 -4.81 -0.68 6.17
N ALA A 288 -4.84 0.64 6.38
CA ALA A 288 -3.88 1.57 5.81
C ALA A 288 -2.45 1.28 6.31
N SER A 289 -2.28 0.97 7.60
CA SER A 289 -1.00 0.56 8.17
C SER A 289 -0.45 -0.72 7.53
N TYR A 290 -1.31 -1.69 7.22
CA TYR A 290 -0.89 -2.91 6.49
C TYR A 290 -0.32 -2.58 5.11
N TYR A 291 -0.99 -1.71 4.35
CA TYR A 291 -0.54 -1.32 3.01
C TYR A 291 0.68 -0.41 3.04
N ALA A 292 0.83 0.46 4.05
CA ALA A 292 2.03 1.26 4.23
C ALA A 292 3.28 0.36 4.38
N VAL A 293 3.19 -0.67 5.23
CA VAL A 293 4.31 -1.61 5.43
C VAL A 293 4.55 -2.43 4.16
N THR A 294 3.52 -3.09 3.62
CA THR A 294 3.69 -4.01 2.47
C THR A 294 4.14 -3.32 1.18
N ALA A 295 3.72 -2.07 0.93
CA ALA A 295 4.19 -1.30 -0.22
C ALA A 295 5.62 -0.76 -0.06
N GLY A 296 6.11 -0.58 1.17
CA GLY A 296 7.49 -0.16 1.45
C GLY A 296 8.51 -1.28 1.35
N ILE A 297 8.12 -2.53 1.65
CA ILE A 297 9.03 -3.68 1.74
C ILE A 297 9.94 -3.81 0.51
N PRO A 298 9.44 -3.89 -0.75
CA PRO A 298 10.29 -4.16 -1.91
C PRO A 298 11.43 -3.17 -2.10
N VAL A 299 11.16 -1.87 -1.96
CA VAL A 299 12.16 -0.81 -2.12
C VAL A 299 13.16 -0.85 -0.97
N GLN A 300 12.70 -1.04 0.26
CA GLN A 300 13.54 -0.99 1.45
C GLN A 300 14.48 -2.18 1.54
N VAL A 301 13.98 -3.40 1.31
CA VAL A 301 14.80 -4.62 1.44
C VAL A 301 15.77 -4.79 0.26
N GLU A 302 15.39 -4.34 -0.95
CA GLU A 302 16.32 -4.27 -2.08
C GLU A 302 17.46 -3.30 -1.76
N LYS A 303 17.16 -2.06 -1.35
CA LYS A 303 18.17 -1.04 -1.00
C LYS A 303 19.08 -1.46 0.15
N MET A 304 18.54 -2.18 1.13
CA MET A 304 19.27 -2.52 2.36
C MET A 304 20.10 -3.79 2.26
N TYR A 305 19.62 -4.80 1.54
CA TYR A 305 20.22 -6.13 1.50
C TYR A 305 20.59 -6.61 0.08
N ASN A 306 20.41 -5.78 -0.96
CA ASN A 306 20.70 -6.10 -2.36
C ASN A 306 20.03 -7.39 -2.85
N LEU A 307 18.74 -7.56 -2.52
CA LEU A 307 17.97 -8.75 -2.87
C LEU A 307 17.43 -8.69 -4.30
N ASP A 308 17.38 -9.84 -4.97
CA ASP A 308 16.70 -9.97 -6.26
C ASP A 308 15.16 -10.06 -6.13
N GLY A 309 14.43 -9.93 -7.24
CA GLY A 309 12.96 -9.95 -7.23
C GLY A 309 12.33 -11.23 -6.66
N PHE A 310 13.00 -12.38 -6.77
CA PHE A 310 12.51 -13.63 -6.19
C PHE A 310 12.73 -13.66 -4.68
N GLN A 311 13.90 -13.25 -4.20
CA GLN A 311 14.24 -13.10 -2.79
C GLN A 311 13.31 -12.09 -2.11
N ILE A 312 13.00 -10.96 -2.76
CA ILE A 312 11.99 -10.00 -2.30
C ILE A 312 10.62 -10.69 -2.17
N GLY A 313 10.22 -11.51 -3.14
CA GLY A 313 9.00 -12.31 -3.06
C GLY A 313 8.97 -13.26 -1.85
N LEU A 314 10.10 -13.89 -1.51
CA LEU A 314 10.23 -14.75 -0.32
C LEU A 314 10.10 -13.97 0.99
N CYS A 315 10.46 -12.67 1.02
CA CYS A 315 10.29 -11.82 2.21
C CYS A 315 8.82 -11.62 2.61
N PHE A 316 7.85 -11.95 1.75
CA PHE A 316 6.42 -11.93 2.08
C PHE A 316 5.91 -13.22 2.73
N ILE A 317 6.70 -14.29 2.78
CA ILE A 317 6.32 -15.54 3.48
C ILE A 317 5.99 -15.29 4.97
N PRO A 318 6.83 -14.58 5.74
CA PRO A 318 6.52 -14.28 7.15
C PRO A 318 5.25 -13.42 7.30
N ALA A 319 5.02 -12.46 6.41
CA ALA A 319 3.78 -11.66 6.40
C ALA A 319 2.54 -12.55 6.21
N GLY A 320 2.63 -13.48 5.26
CA GLY A 320 1.60 -14.47 4.99
C GLY A 320 1.35 -15.45 6.13
N LEU A 321 2.41 -16.01 6.70
CA LEU A 321 2.34 -16.92 7.85
C LEU A 321 1.75 -16.22 9.08
N GLY A 322 2.15 -14.97 9.34
CA GLY A 322 1.58 -14.16 10.42
C GLY A 322 0.07 -13.98 10.27
N SER A 323 -0.38 -13.67 9.05
CA SER A 323 -1.81 -13.51 8.73
C SER A 323 -2.60 -14.82 8.87
N LEU A 324 -2.03 -15.95 8.44
CA LEU A 324 -2.66 -17.27 8.52
C LEU A 324 -2.76 -17.78 9.98
N LEU A 325 -1.69 -17.65 10.74
CA LEU A 325 -1.67 -18.01 12.17
C LEU A 325 -2.58 -17.09 12.99
N SER A 326 -2.68 -15.82 12.61
CA SER A 326 -3.62 -14.88 13.21
C SER A 326 -5.06 -15.33 13.01
N ALA A 327 -5.44 -15.69 11.78
CA ALA A 327 -6.80 -16.14 11.49
C ALA A 327 -7.24 -17.36 12.32
N THR A 328 -6.34 -18.28 12.63
CA THR A 328 -6.64 -19.47 13.45
C THR A 328 -6.57 -19.17 14.95
N ALA A 329 -5.46 -18.61 15.44
CA ALA A 329 -5.25 -18.35 16.86
C ALA A 329 -6.21 -17.29 17.40
N ASN A 330 -6.38 -16.18 16.67
CA ASN A 330 -7.28 -15.10 17.07
C ASN A 330 -8.75 -15.54 17.00
N GLY A 331 -9.14 -16.32 15.99
CA GLY A 331 -10.50 -16.85 15.88
C GLY A 331 -10.89 -17.69 17.10
N VAL A 332 -9.99 -18.58 17.57
CA VAL A 332 -10.20 -19.37 18.79
C VAL A 332 -10.29 -18.47 20.02
N LEU A 333 -9.42 -17.46 20.13
CA LEU A 333 -9.38 -16.55 21.27
C LEU A 333 -10.66 -15.70 21.39
N VAL A 334 -11.14 -15.17 20.26
CA VAL A 334 -12.36 -14.38 20.17
C VAL A 334 -13.59 -15.20 20.53
N ASP A 335 -13.71 -16.41 19.99
CA ASP A 335 -14.81 -17.32 20.30
C ASP A 335 -14.82 -17.74 21.77
N TRP A 336 -13.63 -18.03 22.32
CA TRP A 336 -13.48 -18.33 23.74
C TRP A 336 -13.93 -17.15 24.61
N ASN A 337 -13.49 -15.93 24.31
CA ASN A 337 -13.85 -14.76 25.10
C ASN A 337 -15.35 -14.43 25.01
N TYR A 338 -15.93 -14.58 23.81
CA TYR A 338 -17.37 -14.42 23.60
C TYR A 338 -18.17 -15.41 24.45
N ARG A 339 -17.79 -16.69 24.47
CA ARG A 339 -18.41 -17.72 25.33
C ARG A 339 -18.23 -17.41 26.81
N ARG A 340 -17.04 -16.98 27.23
CA ARG A 340 -16.74 -16.60 28.62
C ARG A 340 -17.67 -15.50 29.13
N ILE A 341 -17.90 -14.46 28.33
CA ILE A 341 -18.76 -13.32 28.71
C ILE A 341 -20.24 -13.71 28.67
N ARG A 342 -20.65 -14.52 27.69
CA ARG A 342 -22.01 -15.09 27.64
C ARG A 342 -22.32 -15.90 28.90
N CYS A 343 -21.42 -16.79 29.30
CA CYS A 343 -21.59 -17.59 30.52
C CYS A 343 -21.66 -16.71 31.77
N ARG A 344 -20.85 -15.66 31.86
CA ARG A 344 -20.92 -14.68 32.97
C ARG A 344 -22.21 -13.87 32.99
N ALA A 345 -22.85 -13.68 31.84
CA ALA A 345 -24.14 -13.01 31.72
C ALA A 345 -25.34 -13.96 31.95
N GLY A 346 -25.12 -15.25 32.23
CA GLY A 346 -26.19 -16.23 32.47
C GLY A 346 -27.02 -16.59 31.22
N LEU A 347 -26.54 -16.26 30.01
CA LEU A 347 -27.28 -16.49 28.77
C LEU A 347 -26.96 -17.90 28.22
N THR A 348 -27.97 -18.79 28.20
CA THR A 348 -27.82 -20.17 27.73
C THR A 348 -27.68 -20.25 26.21
N VAL A 349 -26.80 -21.15 25.74
CA VAL A 349 -26.51 -21.34 24.32
C VAL A 349 -27.48 -22.36 23.73
N HIS A 350 -28.56 -21.90 23.11
CA HIS A 350 -29.34 -22.75 22.21
C HIS A 350 -28.72 -22.75 20.81
N LYS A 351 -28.08 -23.86 20.43
CA LYS A 351 -27.69 -24.12 19.03
C LYS A 351 -28.97 -24.05 18.19
N ASN A 352 -29.02 -23.12 17.23
CA ASN A 352 -30.06 -22.96 16.19
C ASN A 352 -31.24 -21.98 16.45
N GLN A 353 -31.21 -21.12 17.47
CA GLN A 353 -32.17 -20.00 17.56
C GLN A 353 -31.55 -18.66 17.20
N LYS A 354 -32.35 -17.77 16.59
CA LYS A 354 -32.04 -16.37 16.35
C LYS A 354 -31.85 -15.74 17.74
N GLN A 355 -30.61 -15.45 18.12
CA GLN A 355 -30.29 -14.96 19.46
C GLN A 355 -30.69 -13.49 19.54
N ASP A 356 -31.52 -13.14 20.52
CA ASP A 356 -31.75 -11.73 20.83
C ASP A 356 -30.43 -11.12 21.32
N ILE A 357 -29.95 -10.15 20.56
CA ILE A 357 -28.72 -9.40 20.82
C ILE A 357 -28.97 -8.32 21.89
N LEU A 358 -30.23 -7.96 22.11
CA LEU A 358 -30.70 -6.95 23.05
C LEU A 358 -30.38 -7.38 24.50
N GLY A 359 -29.23 -6.94 25.00
CA GLY A 359 -28.78 -7.16 26.39
C GLY A 359 -27.41 -7.85 26.54
N PHE A 360 -26.82 -8.36 25.47
CA PHE A 360 -25.45 -8.90 25.53
C PHE A 360 -24.41 -7.80 25.21
N PRO A 361 -23.39 -7.57 26.06
CA PRO A 361 -22.38 -6.53 25.82
C PRO A 361 -21.38 -6.97 24.73
N ILE A 362 -21.81 -6.90 23.46
CA ILE A 362 -21.03 -7.31 22.27
C ILE A 362 -19.76 -6.49 22.17
N GLU A 363 -19.84 -5.17 22.37
CA GLU A 363 -18.69 -4.27 22.27
C GLU A 363 -17.60 -4.71 23.23
N LYS A 364 -17.97 -5.01 24.48
CA LYS A 364 -17.03 -5.51 25.49
C LYS A 364 -16.46 -6.86 25.09
N ALA A 365 -17.26 -7.76 24.52
CA ALA A 365 -16.82 -9.08 24.12
C ALA A 365 -15.79 -9.08 23.00
N ARG A 366 -15.93 -8.17 22.03
CA ARG A 366 -14.99 -8.02 20.92
C ARG A 366 -13.78 -7.15 21.30
N LEU A 367 -14.01 -6.01 21.94
CA LEU A 367 -12.94 -5.05 22.27
C LEU A 367 -11.98 -5.56 23.34
N GLN A 368 -12.37 -6.50 24.21
CA GLN A 368 -11.43 -7.11 25.16
C GLN A 368 -10.28 -7.87 24.48
N ILE A 369 -10.48 -8.36 23.26
CA ILE A 369 -9.42 -8.99 22.45
C ILE A 369 -8.88 -8.00 21.41
N GLY A 370 -9.79 -7.30 20.71
CA GLY A 370 -9.41 -6.40 19.62
C GLY A 370 -8.58 -5.18 20.05
N LEU A 371 -8.84 -4.59 21.23
CA LEU A 371 -8.09 -3.43 21.70
C LEU A 371 -6.63 -3.77 22.04
N PRO A 372 -6.32 -4.83 22.82
CA PRO A 372 -4.95 -5.30 22.98
C PRO A 372 -4.25 -5.59 21.65
N MET A 373 -4.91 -6.28 20.71
CA MET A 373 -4.31 -6.59 19.40
C MET A 373 -4.00 -5.32 18.59
N THR A 374 -4.86 -4.31 18.68
CA THR A 374 -4.64 -3.01 18.02
C THR A 374 -3.45 -2.26 18.63
N ILE A 375 -3.30 -2.31 19.95
CA ILE A 375 -2.15 -1.71 20.65
C ILE A 375 -0.86 -2.45 20.27
N LEU A 376 -0.86 -3.79 20.31
CA LEU A 376 0.29 -4.60 19.89
C LEU A 376 0.67 -4.31 18.44
N ALA A 377 -0.29 -4.22 17.52
CA ALA A 377 -0.03 -3.86 16.12
C ALA A 377 0.67 -2.50 16.00
N SER A 378 0.19 -1.50 16.75
CA SER A 378 0.79 -0.16 16.77
C SER A 378 2.23 -0.19 17.29
N VAL A 379 2.47 -0.92 18.39
CA VAL A 379 3.81 -1.09 18.96
C VAL A 379 4.75 -1.80 17.98
N SER A 380 4.29 -2.84 17.28
CA SER A 380 5.10 -3.56 16.28
C SER A 380 5.48 -2.67 15.09
N ILE A 381 4.59 -1.78 14.63
CA ILE A 381 4.89 -0.82 13.57
C ILE A 381 5.91 0.22 14.04
N VAL A 382 5.76 0.75 15.25
CA VAL A 382 6.73 1.69 15.84
C VAL A 382 8.10 1.04 15.99
N ALA A 383 8.15 -0.21 16.47
CA ALA A 383 9.39 -0.97 16.57
C ALA A 383 10.05 -1.16 15.19
N TYR A 384 9.27 -1.44 14.15
CA TYR A 384 9.76 -1.54 12.78
C TYR A 384 10.36 -0.22 12.27
N GLY A 385 9.65 0.89 12.44
CA GLY A 385 10.15 2.22 12.07
C GLY A 385 11.43 2.62 12.81
N ALA A 386 11.56 2.23 14.08
CA ALA A 386 12.75 2.51 14.89
C ALA A 386 13.94 1.62 14.56
N LEU A 387 13.71 0.33 14.26
CA LEU A 387 14.77 -0.65 14.05
C LEU A 387 15.30 -0.66 12.62
N LEU A 388 14.44 -0.41 11.62
CA LEU A 388 14.83 -0.53 10.21
C LEU A 388 16.01 0.37 9.80
N PRO A 389 16.10 1.65 10.25
CA PRO A 389 17.24 2.51 9.94
C PRO A 389 18.59 1.97 10.46
N LEU A 390 18.57 1.11 11.47
CA LEU A 390 19.77 0.48 12.05
C LEU A 390 20.32 -0.67 11.19
N LYS A 391 19.68 -0.97 10.04
CA LYS A 391 20.04 -2.09 9.15
C LYS A 391 20.20 -3.43 9.90
N PRO A 392 19.17 -3.89 10.64
CA PRO A 392 19.27 -5.11 11.41
C PRO A 392 19.47 -6.33 10.49
N PRO A 393 19.94 -7.48 11.00
CA PRO A 393 20.04 -8.69 10.19
C PRO A 393 18.68 -9.04 9.54
N LEU A 394 18.69 -9.56 8.30
CA LEU A 394 17.47 -9.85 7.53
C LEU A 394 16.45 -10.67 8.34
N LEU A 395 16.90 -11.67 9.09
CA LEU A 395 16.04 -12.51 9.94
C LEU A 395 15.23 -11.67 10.95
N VAL A 396 15.84 -10.66 11.56
CA VAL A 396 15.17 -9.77 12.54
C VAL A 396 14.08 -8.95 11.84
N SER A 397 14.37 -8.40 10.65
CA SER A 397 13.38 -7.69 9.83
C SER A 397 12.18 -8.59 9.47
N LEU A 398 12.44 -9.84 9.10
CA LEU A 398 11.40 -10.82 8.78
C LEU A 398 10.53 -11.21 9.99
N LEU A 399 11.11 -11.35 11.17
CA LEU A 399 10.38 -11.62 12.42
C LEU A 399 9.48 -10.43 12.82
N ILE A 400 9.96 -9.21 12.61
CA ILE A 400 9.16 -8.00 12.86
C ILE A 400 7.99 -7.93 11.87
N ILE A 401 8.23 -8.18 10.58
CA ILE A 401 7.16 -8.23 9.55
C ILE A 401 6.10 -9.28 9.89
N PHE A 402 6.52 -10.46 10.37
CA PHE A 402 5.61 -11.50 10.87
C PHE A 402 4.73 -10.98 12.01
N ALA A 403 5.34 -10.37 13.03
CA ALA A 403 4.63 -9.85 14.20
C ALA A 403 3.62 -8.75 13.83
N ILE A 404 4.02 -7.83 12.93
CA ILE A 404 3.13 -6.79 12.39
C ILE A 404 1.92 -7.42 11.70
N CYS A 405 2.14 -8.35 10.77
CA CYS A 405 1.06 -8.94 9.99
C CYS A 405 0.13 -9.79 10.87
N PHE A 406 0.67 -10.49 11.87
CA PHE A 406 -0.13 -11.22 12.85
C PHE A 406 -1.05 -10.29 13.63
N CYS A 407 -0.50 -9.23 14.23
CA CYS A 407 -1.25 -8.31 15.09
C CYS A 407 -2.25 -7.46 14.29
N ILE A 408 -1.84 -6.93 13.13
CA ILE A 408 -2.73 -6.16 12.26
C ILE A 408 -3.89 -7.02 11.77
N THR A 409 -3.64 -8.25 11.32
CA THR A 409 -4.71 -9.15 10.84
C THR A 409 -5.69 -9.52 11.95
N ALA A 410 -5.19 -9.70 13.18
CA ALA A 410 -6.03 -9.98 14.36
C ALA A 410 -6.93 -8.77 14.67
N ALA A 411 -6.31 -7.59 14.82
CA ALA A 411 -7.03 -6.34 15.09
C ALA A 411 -8.08 -6.04 14.00
N TYR A 412 -7.70 -6.18 12.73
CA TYR A 412 -8.60 -6.00 11.59
C TYR A 412 -9.80 -6.97 11.65
N SER A 413 -9.55 -8.24 11.94
CA SER A 413 -10.60 -9.26 12.01
C SER A 413 -11.60 -8.96 13.13
N ASP A 414 -11.11 -8.55 14.30
CA ASP A 414 -11.94 -8.26 15.48
C ASP A 414 -12.85 -7.06 15.26
N ILE A 415 -12.30 -5.96 14.73
CA ILE A 415 -13.09 -4.76 14.41
C ILE A 415 -14.09 -5.07 13.29
N ASN A 416 -13.69 -5.83 12.26
CA ASN A 416 -14.61 -6.22 11.19
C ASN A 416 -15.78 -7.09 11.69
N ILE A 417 -15.54 -8.02 12.62
CA ILE A 417 -16.61 -8.80 13.26
C ILE A 417 -17.52 -7.90 14.08
N LEU A 418 -16.97 -6.98 14.88
CA LEU A 418 -17.74 -6.04 15.69
C LEU A 418 -18.67 -5.17 14.81
N ILE A 419 -18.18 -4.69 13.66
CA ILE A 419 -18.99 -3.91 12.71
C ILE A 419 -20.21 -4.71 12.23
N VAL A 420 -20.03 -6.00 11.90
CA VAL A 420 -21.11 -6.87 11.42
C VAL A 420 -22.10 -7.18 12.55
N ASP A 421 -21.61 -7.46 13.76
CA ASP A 421 -22.45 -7.77 14.92
C ASP A 421 -23.30 -6.56 15.36
N LEU A 422 -22.74 -5.34 15.33
CA LEU A 422 -23.45 -4.10 15.66
C LEU A 422 -24.53 -3.74 14.64
N TYR A 423 -24.34 -4.09 13.37
CA TYR A 423 -25.26 -3.75 12.27
C TYR A 423 -25.82 -4.99 11.57
N HIS A 424 -26.29 -5.93 12.38
CA HIS A 424 -26.82 -7.22 11.93
C HIS A 424 -28.08 -7.11 11.05
N ASP A 425 -28.82 -6.01 11.11
CA ASP A 425 -29.99 -5.76 10.23
C ASP A 425 -29.59 -5.47 8.78
N ARG A 426 -28.42 -4.84 8.58
CA ARG A 426 -27.94 -4.40 7.25
C ARG A 426 -26.45 -4.69 7.02
N PRO A 427 -25.97 -5.93 7.23
CA PRO A 427 -24.54 -6.24 7.24
C PRO A 427 -23.88 -5.98 5.89
N ALA A 428 -24.59 -6.21 4.78
CA ALA A 428 -24.08 -5.95 3.43
C ALA A 428 -23.78 -4.46 3.18
N THR A 429 -24.63 -3.55 3.66
CA THR A 429 -24.43 -2.10 3.50
C THR A 429 -23.23 -1.61 4.30
N VAL A 430 -23.07 -2.13 5.52
CA VAL A 430 -21.96 -1.73 6.41
C VAL A 430 -20.63 -2.30 5.90
N MET A 431 -20.64 -3.53 5.37
CA MET A 431 -19.46 -4.12 4.72
C MET A 431 -19.03 -3.37 3.47
N ALA A 432 -19.98 -2.87 2.67
CA ALA A 432 -19.67 -2.01 1.53
C ALA A 432 -19.02 -0.68 1.97
N ALA A 433 -19.56 -0.04 3.02
CA ALA A 433 -18.99 1.19 3.58
C ALA A 433 -17.58 0.95 4.15
N ASN A 434 -17.39 -0.16 4.88
CA ASN A 434 -16.10 -0.56 5.43
C ASN A 434 -15.06 -0.84 4.32
N ASN A 435 -15.48 -1.54 3.25
CA ASN A 435 -14.63 -1.79 2.10
C ASN A 435 -14.17 -0.50 1.40
N LEU A 436 -15.09 0.45 1.23
CA LEU A 436 -14.79 1.74 0.62
C LEU A 436 -13.73 2.50 1.43
N VAL A 437 -13.97 2.68 2.74
CA VAL A 437 -13.06 3.45 3.61
C VAL A 437 -11.69 2.79 3.73
N ARG A 438 -11.62 1.48 3.96
CA ARG A 438 -10.34 0.79 4.10
C ARG A 438 -9.50 0.87 2.82
N CYS A 439 -10.12 0.69 1.65
CA CYS A 439 -9.42 0.74 0.38
C CYS A 439 -8.90 2.16 0.08
N PHE A 440 -9.67 3.20 0.41
CA PHE A 440 -9.27 4.59 0.18
C PHE A 440 -8.12 5.02 1.10
N LEU A 441 -8.20 4.68 2.39
CA LEU A 441 -7.11 4.97 3.32
C LEU A 441 -5.85 4.17 3.00
N GLY A 442 -6.00 2.90 2.59
CA GLY A 442 -4.88 2.09 2.12
C GLY A 442 -4.25 2.63 0.83
N ALA A 443 -5.06 3.14 -0.11
CA ALA A 443 -4.57 3.82 -1.30
C ALA A 443 -3.74 5.06 -0.93
N GLY A 444 -4.24 5.90 -0.01
CA GLY A 444 -3.52 7.07 0.49
C GLY A 444 -2.20 6.69 1.16
N ALA A 445 -2.19 5.65 1.98
CA ALA A 445 -0.98 5.16 2.65
C ALA A 445 0.08 4.64 1.66
N ALA A 446 -0.33 3.83 0.68
CA ALA A 446 0.56 3.30 -0.36
C ALA A 446 1.16 4.41 -1.23
N ALA A 447 0.39 5.45 -1.54
CA ALA A 447 0.86 6.62 -2.29
C ALA A 447 1.86 7.47 -1.48
N ALA A 448 1.61 7.65 -0.18
CA ALA A 448 2.37 8.55 0.67
C ALA A 448 3.68 7.96 1.22
N VAL A 449 3.77 6.64 1.41
CA VAL A 449 4.87 6.01 2.18
C VAL A 449 6.26 6.32 1.61
N ASN A 450 6.48 6.11 0.30
CA ASN A 450 7.79 6.33 -0.32
C ASN A 450 8.18 7.81 -0.40
N PRO A 451 7.29 8.74 -0.80
CA PRO A 451 7.56 10.18 -0.68
C PRO A 451 7.92 10.61 0.74
N LEU A 452 7.20 10.14 1.76
CA LEU A 452 7.48 10.49 3.15
C LEU A 452 8.86 9.98 3.60
N ILE A 453 9.21 8.74 3.25
CA ILE A 453 10.56 8.20 3.54
C ILE A 453 11.64 9.08 2.89
N ARG A 454 11.44 9.47 1.63
CA ARG A 454 12.38 10.35 0.91
C ARG A 454 12.51 11.70 1.59
N VAL A 455 11.40 12.35 1.95
CA VAL A 455 11.42 13.64 2.64
C VAL A 455 12.21 13.54 3.94
N ILE A 456 11.96 12.49 4.73
CA ILE A 456 12.68 12.23 5.98
C ILE A 456 14.18 12.03 5.72
N GLU A 457 14.56 11.24 4.70
CA GLU A 457 15.95 11.06 4.28
C GLU A 457 16.58 12.41 3.84
N THR A 458 15.85 13.27 3.13
CA THR A 458 16.34 14.59 2.67
C THR A 458 16.46 15.64 3.77
N THR A 459 15.69 15.55 4.86
CA THR A 459 15.87 16.45 6.03
C THR A 459 17.15 16.21 6.81
N ILE A 460 17.85 15.09 6.55
CA ILE A 460 19.12 14.73 7.21
C ILE A 460 20.29 15.01 6.24
N VAL A 461 20.38 16.22 5.69
CA VAL A 461 21.61 16.68 5.01
C VAL A 461 22.41 17.51 6.06
N PRO A 462 23.64 17.12 6.47
CA PRO A 462 24.45 17.80 7.54
C PRO A 462 24.81 19.27 7.22
N GLU A 463 25.25 20.25 8.13
CA GLU A 463 25.69 21.75 8.01
C GLU A 463 27.16 22.28 8.15
N ILE A 464 27.81 22.89 7.09
CA ILE A 464 29.05 23.72 7.26
C ILE A 464 28.50 25.03 7.74
N SER A 465 28.84 25.35 8.97
CA SER A 465 28.62 26.64 9.57
C SER A 465 29.94 27.40 9.53
N GLY A 466 30.00 28.52 8.81
CA GLY A 466 31.15 29.43 8.83
C GLY A 466 31.30 30.23 10.13
N LYS A 467 30.52 29.95 11.18
CA LYS A 467 30.56 30.67 12.46
C LYS A 467 31.97 30.72 13.08
N GLU A 468 32.70 29.61 13.00
CA GLU A 468 34.03 29.47 13.60
C GLU A 468 35.18 29.86 12.65
N PHE A 469 34.87 30.23 11.41
CA PHE A 469 35.87 30.66 10.45
C PHE A 469 36.34 32.09 10.72
N ASP A 470 37.61 32.34 10.41
CA ASP A 470 38.27 33.63 10.55
C ASP A 470 37.90 34.52 9.35
N CYS A 471 37.49 35.76 9.64
CA CYS A 471 37.14 36.74 8.61
C CYS A 471 38.35 37.20 7.78
N ASN A 472 39.56 37.07 8.31
CA ASN A 472 40.80 37.52 7.65
C ASN A 472 41.43 36.46 6.75
N LYS A 473 40.95 35.21 6.85
CA LYS A 473 41.44 34.09 6.05
C LYS A 473 40.64 33.93 4.76
N ARG A 474 41.27 33.27 3.80
CA ARG A 474 40.64 32.84 2.55
C ARG A 474 40.47 31.33 2.57
N TYR A 475 39.43 30.88 1.90
CA TYR A 475 39.03 29.48 1.86
C TYR A 475 38.80 29.05 0.42
N LEU A 476 38.96 27.76 0.16
CA LEU A 476 38.68 27.15 -1.14
C LEU A 476 37.80 25.91 -0.99
N VAL A 477 36.92 25.70 -1.96
CA VAL A 477 36.02 24.55 -2.02
C VAL A 477 36.30 23.71 -3.26
N LEU A 478 36.36 22.40 -3.07
CA LEU A 478 36.24 21.40 -4.13
C LEU A 478 34.89 20.70 -3.99
N PHE A 479 34.19 20.54 -5.11
CA PHE A 479 32.97 19.75 -5.18
C PHE A 479 33.17 18.64 -6.21
N VAL A 480 33.08 17.38 -5.79
CA VAL A 480 33.37 16.22 -6.63
C VAL A 480 32.22 15.21 -6.62
N ASP A 481 32.09 14.48 -7.71
CA ASP A 481 31.24 13.29 -7.85
C ASP A 481 32.17 12.06 -7.86
N LEU A 482 31.94 11.13 -6.94
CA LEU A 482 32.81 9.96 -6.77
C LEU A 482 32.43 8.77 -7.65
N ASP A 483 31.22 8.75 -8.20
CA ASP A 483 30.60 7.54 -8.74
C ASP A 483 30.33 7.64 -10.25
N VAL A 484 31.06 8.48 -10.97
CA VAL A 484 30.83 8.67 -12.41
C VAL A 484 31.37 7.49 -13.20
N ILE A 485 30.52 6.92 -14.04
CA ILE A 485 30.91 5.89 -15.02
C ILE A 485 31.06 6.56 -16.38
N MET A 486 32.25 6.46 -16.97
CA MET A 486 32.55 7.09 -18.27
C MET A 486 31.75 6.40 -19.40
N PRO A 487 31.01 7.16 -20.24
CA PRO A 487 30.21 6.58 -21.32
C PRO A 487 31.02 5.69 -22.25
N GLY A 488 30.56 4.46 -22.49
CA GLY A 488 31.26 3.49 -23.35
C GLY A 488 32.40 2.72 -22.68
N THR A 489 32.65 2.95 -21.39
CA THR A 489 33.63 2.19 -20.58
C THR A 489 32.98 1.70 -19.29
N SER A 490 33.51 0.63 -18.69
CA SER A 490 33.09 0.15 -17.37
C SER A 490 33.98 0.71 -16.25
N THR A 491 34.61 1.88 -16.48
CA THR A 491 35.58 2.47 -15.56
C THR A 491 34.90 3.56 -14.72
N GLU A 492 34.91 3.36 -13.40
CA GLU A 492 34.50 4.36 -12.42
C GLU A 492 35.55 5.47 -12.32
N THR A 493 35.11 6.71 -12.22
CA THR A 493 35.97 7.88 -12.17
C THR A 493 35.39 8.97 -11.28
N VAL A 494 36.27 9.84 -10.80
CA VAL A 494 35.89 11.02 -10.03
C VAL A 494 35.82 12.22 -10.98
N ILE A 495 34.73 12.99 -10.91
CA ILE A 495 34.57 14.24 -11.66
C ILE A 495 34.57 15.43 -10.71
N LEU A 496 35.30 16.48 -11.06
CA LEU A 496 35.19 17.78 -10.40
C LEU A 496 33.97 18.57 -10.92
N HIS A 497 32.99 18.78 -10.06
CA HIS A 497 31.78 19.55 -10.37
C HIS A 497 31.96 21.06 -10.17
N TRP A 498 32.71 21.49 -9.17
CA TRP A 498 32.93 22.90 -8.87
C TRP A 498 34.24 23.11 -8.13
N TYR A 499 34.97 24.17 -8.48
CA TYR A 499 36.14 24.63 -7.75
C TYR A 499 36.09 26.13 -7.60
N GLN A 500 36.15 26.59 -6.35
CA GLN A 500 36.18 27.99 -5.99
C GLN A 500 37.35 28.23 -5.05
N SER A 501 38.32 29.03 -5.48
CA SER A 501 39.58 29.23 -4.73
C SER A 501 39.55 30.39 -3.74
N ASN A 502 38.62 31.35 -3.90
CA ASN A 502 38.67 32.63 -3.21
C ASN A 502 37.35 32.94 -2.47
N LEU A 503 37.09 32.18 -1.41
CA LEU A 503 35.97 32.40 -0.50
C LEU A 503 36.43 33.12 0.77
N PHE A 504 35.61 34.00 1.31
CA PHE A 504 35.82 34.63 2.60
C PHE A 504 34.52 34.64 3.41
N LYS A 505 34.63 34.74 4.72
CA LYS A 505 33.47 34.83 5.60
C LYS A 505 32.85 36.22 5.50
N SER A 506 31.56 36.28 5.21
CA SER A 506 30.81 37.54 5.19
C SER A 506 30.75 38.13 6.60
N SER A 507 31.08 39.42 6.71
CA SER A 507 30.98 40.20 7.95
C SER A 507 29.56 40.71 8.23
N SER A 508 28.59 40.41 7.37
CA SER A 508 27.20 40.85 7.51
C SER A 508 26.50 40.18 8.70
N SER A 509 25.87 40.98 9.56
CA SER A 509 25.10 40.54 10.72
C SER A 509 23.89 39.65 10.37
N HIS A 510 23.42 39.69 9.13
CA HIS A 510 22.28 38.88 8.67
C HIS A 510 22.67 37.46 8.25
N HIS A 511 23.94 37.19 7.93
CA HIS A 511 24.41 35.87 7.48
C HIS A 511 25.82 35.54 8.03
N PRO A 512 25.98 35.39 9.36
CA PRO A 512 27.29 35.24 10.02
C PRO A 512 28.02 33.92 9.71
N SER A 513 27.35 32.99 9.04
CA SER A 513 27.86 31.65 8.70
C SER A 513 28.23 31.48 7.23
N GLN A 514 28.04 32.52 6.40
CA GLN A 514 28.14 32.37 4.94
C GLN A 514 29.55 32.67 4.42
N LEU A 515 30.06 31.76 3.58
CA LEU A 515 31.23 31.99 2.76
C LEU A 515 30.79 32.58 1.41
N VAL A 516 31.39 33.70 1.02
CA VAL A 516 31.05 34.44 -0.20
C VAL A 516 32.29 34.55 -1.08
N PRO A 517 32.15 34.41 -2.41
CA PRO A 517 33.26 34.67 -3.33
C PRO A 517 33.65 36.15 -3.34
N ASP A 518 34.95 36.42 -3.31
CA ASP A 518 35.49 37.78 -3.42
C ASP A 518 35.50 38.23 -4.89
N LYS A 519 34.54 39.08 -5.27
CA LYS A 519 34.37 39.57 -6.66
C LYS A 519 35.18 40.83 -6.98
N ASN A 520 35.86 41.42 -5.99
CA ASN A 520 36.46 42.76 -6.11
C ASN A 520 37.98 42.74 -6.35
N HIS A 521 38.61 41.57 -6.43
CA HIS A 521 40.03 41.44 -6.75
C HIS A 521 40.22 41.18 -8.26
N GLU A 522 40.37 42.25 -9.05
CA GLU A 522 40.69 42.19 -10.49
C GLU A 522 42.14 41.76 -10.78
N ASP A 523 43.01 41.69 -9.76
CA ASP A 523 44.47 41.51 -9.92
C ASP A 523 45.00 40.07 -9.77
N ASP A 524 44.14 39.08 -9.52
CA ASP A 524 44.54 37.66 -9.50
C ASP A 524 43.61 36.86 -10.42
N PRO A 525 44.09 36.29 -11.55
CA PRO A 525 43.30 35.38 -12.37
C PRO A 525 43.20 34.03 -11.64
N ASP A 526 42.53 34.03 -10.49
CA ASP A 526 42.20 32.84 -9.72
C ASP A 526 41.29 31.97 -10.61
N ILE A 527 41.81 30.82 -11.03
CA ILE A 527 41.20 30.00 -12.07
C ILE A 527 39.96 29.29 -11.49
N GLU A 528 38.76 29.84 -11.67
CA GLU A 528 37.51 29.23 -11.19
C GLU A 528 36.98 28.17 -12.16
N ALA A 529 36.59 27.00 -11.64
CA ALA A 529 35.92 25.98 -12.43
C ALA A 529 34.42 26.11 -12.14
N PRO A 530 33.58 26.62 -13.05
CA PRO A 530 32.18 26.89 -12.75
C PRO A 530 31.42 25.62 -12.43
N TYR A 531 30.34 25.83 -11.68
CA TYR A 531 29.50 24.81 -11.10
C TYR A 531 28.78 23.99 -12.17
N ILE A 532 28.96 22.67 -12.09
CA ILE A 532 28.20 21.68 -12.85
C ILE A 532 27.20 21.06 -11.89
N ALA A 533 25.91 21.18 -12.21
CA ALA A 533 24.85 20.64 -11.37
C ALA A 533 24.95 19.10 -11.26
N PRO A 534 24.74 18.52 -10.05
CA PRO A 534 24.62 17.09 -9.83
C PRO A 534 23.60 16.48 -10.78
N ARG A 535 24.01 15.47 -11.54
CA ARG A 535 23.14 14.76 -12.49
C ARG A 535 23.54 13.29 -12.52
N ALA A 536 23.05 12.53 -11.55
CA ALA A 536 23.15 11.09 -11.61
C ALA A 536 22.41 10.56 -12.86
N PRO A 537 22.97 9.60 -13.61
CA PRO A 537 22.26 8.85 -14.65
C PRO A 537 20.95 8.23 -14.15
N PRO A 538 20.00 7.96 -15.05
CA PRO A 538 18.73 7.32 -14.70
C PRO A 538 18.94 6.04 -13.89
N ASN A 539 18.24 5.92 -12.77
CA ASN A 539 18.28 4.77 -11.86
C ASN A 539 19.62 4.50 -11.16
N THR A 540 20.59 5.42 -11.24
CA THR A 540 21.79 5.38 -10.41
C THR A 540 21.71 6.43 -9.31
N HIS A 541 22.61 6.30 -8.33
CA HIS A 541 22.83 7.28 -7.29
C HIS A 541 24.31 7.60 -7.27
N HIS A 542 24.63 8.88 -7.18
CA HIS A 542 26.00 9.34 -7.14
C HIS A 542 26.27 10.01 -5.80
N ARG A 543 27.42 9.72 -5.21
CA ARG A 543 27.92 10.37 -3.99
C ARG A 543 28.68 11.62 -4.38
N TYR A 544 28.10 12.74 -3.98
CA TYR A 544 28.65 14.07 -4.19
C TYR A 544 29.33 14.53 -2.91
N VAL A 545 30.57 14.98 -2.98
CA VAL A 545 31.37 15.37 -1.82
C VAL A 545 31.89 16.79 -2.00
N TYR A 546 31.71 17.61 -0.96
CA TYR A 546 32.37 18.89 -0.84
C TYR A 546 33.54 18.80 0.13
N PHE A 547 34.69 19.37 -0.25
CA PHE A 547 35.85 19.58 0.60
C PHE A 547 36.10 21.07 0.76
N LEU A 548 36.25 21.54 2.00
CA LEU A 548 36.64 22.91 2.31
C LEU A 548 38.07 22.93 2.87
N PHE A 549 38.92 23.80 2.34
CA PHE A 549 40.28 24.02 2.84
C PHE A 549 40.51 25.49 3.17
N GLU A 550 41.46 25.74 4.07
CA GLU A 550 42.09 27.05 4.21
C GLU A 550 42.98 27.30 2.99
N LYS A 551 42.91 28.49 2.37
CA LYS A 551 43.79 28.88 1.26
C LYS A 551 45.13 29.36 1.85
N PRO A 552 46.27 28.71 1.52
CA PRO A 552 47.58 29.19 1.94
C PRO A 552 47.87 30.60 1.39
N PRO A 553 48.63 31.45 2.11
CA PRO A 553 48.95 32.82 1.65
C PRO A 553 49.71 32.88 0.32
N ALA A 554 50.48 31.84 0.00
CA ALA A 554 51.24 31.71 -1.25
C ALA A 554 50.62 30.67 -2.22
N TYR A 555 49.29 30.51 -2.18
CA TYR A 555 48.59 29.55 -3.02
C TYR A 555 48.79 29.84 -4.51
N ARG A 556 49.09 28.79 -5.27
CA ARG A 556 49.08 28.83 -6.74
C ARG A 556 48.40 27.58 -7.26
N PHE A 557 47.51 27.76 -8.23
CA PHE A 557 46.85 26.63 -8.86
C PHE A 557 47.89 25.71 -9.54
N PRO A 558 47.86 24.39 -9.29
CA PRO A 558 48.83 23.46 -9.87
C PRO A 558 48.68 23.36 -11.40
N ARG A 559 49.75 23.67 -12.15
CA ARG A 559 49.74 23.60 -13.62
C ARG A 559 49.40 22.22 -14.18
N CYS A 560 49.73 21.13 -13.46
CA CYS A 560 49.37 19.77 -13.86
C CYS A 560 47.85 19.52 -13.88
N PHE A 561 47.07 20.31 -13.14
CA PHE A 561 45.61 20.26 -13.14
C PHE A 561 44.98 21.28 -14.07
N ALA A 562 45.75 22.02 -14.89
CA ALA A 562 45.19 23.03 -15.80
C ALA A 562 44.24 22.45 -16.85
N HIS A 563 44.30 21.13 -17.09
CA HIS A 563 43.41 20.41 -18.01
C HIS A 563 41.93 20.45 -17.60
N ILE A 564 41.60 20.78 -16.34
CA ILE A 564 40.20 20.93 -15.88
C ILE A 564 39.52 22.21 -16.44
N PHE A 565 40.30 23.05 -17.13
CA PHE A 565 39.89 24.27 -17.82
C PHE A 565 40.08 24.09 -19.33
N PRO A 566 39.27 23.21 -19.94
CA PRO A 566 37.97 23.66 -20.47
C PRO A 566 36.75 23.07 -19.72
N LEU A 567 35.59 23.70 -19.94
CA LEU A 567 34.36 23.57 -19.13
C LEU A 567 33.57 22.25 -19.26
N THR A 568 34.10 21.24 -19.93
CA THR A 568 33.37 20.00 -20.21
C THR A 568 33.52 18.98 -19.08
N MET A 569 32.47 18.17 -18.82
CA MET A 569 32.56 17.08 -17.83
C MET A 569 33.68 16.09 -18.17
N GLU A 570 33.90 15.84 -19.46
CA GLU A 570 34.95 14.94 -19.96
C GLU A 570 36.35 15.40 -19.58
N ALA A 571 36.61 16.72 -19.62
CA ALA A 571 37.92 17.28 -19.24
C ALA A 571 38.18 17.21 -17.73
N ARG A 572 37.13 17.13 -16.92
CA ARG A 572 37.21 17.06 -15.45
C ARG A 572 37.14 15.63 -14.90
N ALA A 573 36.98 14.65 -15.78
CA ALA A 573 36.97 13.24 -15.42
C ALA A 573 38.37 12.73 -15.07
N GLY A 574 38.44 11.85 -14.07
CA GLY A 574 39.70 11.36 -13.53
C GLY A 574 40.36 12.30 -12.53
N PHE A 575 39.60 13.24 -11.95
CA PHE A 575 40.12 14.19 -10.98
C PHE A 575 40.60 13.48 -9.70
N ASP A 576 41.92 13.45 -9.50
CA ASP A 576 42.55 12.82 -8.34
C ASP A 576 42.70 13.82 -7.20
N VAL A 577 41.78 13.75 -6.24
CA VAL A 577 41.72 14.67 -5.08
C VAL A 577 43.02 14.63 -4.27
N ALA A 578 43.60 13.46 -4.05
CA ALA A 578 44.82 13.31 -3.25
C ALA A 578 46.04 13.96 -3.92
N LYS A 579 46.20 13.73 -5.24
CA LYS A 579 47.26 14.39 -6.01
C LYS A 579 47.05 15.89 -6.09
N PHE A 580 45.81 16.37 -6.17
CA PHE A 580 45.52 17.79 -6.15
C PHE A 580 45.94 18.43 -4.82
N ILE A 581 45.54 17.86 -3.69
CA ILE A 581 45.92 18.34 -2.35
C ILE A 581 47.45 18.43 -2.23
N GLN A 582 48.16 17.39 -2.65
CA GLN A 582 49.63 17.35 -2.61
C GLN A 582 50.26 18.42 -3.51
N ALA A 583 49.80 18.55 -4.75
CA ALA A 583 50.35 19.51 -5.72
C ALA A 583 50.04 20.96 -5.35
N ALA A 584 48.86 21.19 -4.77
CA ALA A 584 48.39 22.49 -4.31
C ALA A 584 48.93 22.89 -2.93
N LYS A 585 49.68 21.98 -2.27
CA LYS A 585 50.22 22.15 -0.90
C LYS A 585 49.13 22.54 0.10
N LEU A 586 47.98 21.88 0.00
CA LEU A 586 46.89 22.05 0.94
C LEU A 586 47.13 21.15 2.15
N ASP A 587 46.80 21.67 3.33
CA ASP A 587 46.70 20.87 4.55
C ASP A 587 45.45 19.97 4.50
N SER A 588 45.18 19.24 5.58
CA SER A 588 43.94 18.47 5.71
C SER A 588 42.71 19.36 5.52
N PRO A 589 41.62 18.84 4.91
CA PRO A 589 40.40 19.62 4.75
C PRO A 589 39.88 20.06 6.13
N LEU A 590 39.49 21.32 6.24
CA LEU A 590 38.90 21.90 7.44
C LEU A 590 37.51 21.30 7.71
N ALA A 591 36.77 20.99 6.66
CA ALA A 591 35.46 20.39 6.74
C ALA A 591 35.10 19.64 5.44
N MET A 592 34.22 18.65 5.58
CA MET A 592 33.69 17.86 4.46
C MET A 592 32.19 17.62 4.58
N ASN A 593 31.46 17.61 3.46
CA ASN A 593 30.10 17.10 3.40
C ASN A 593 30.00 16.10 2.28
N TYR A 594 29.00 15.24 2.36
CA TYR A 594 28.51 14.55 1.20
C TYR A 594 26.99 14.50 1.18
N PHE A 595 26.44 14.36 -0.02
CA PHE A 595 25.04 14.00 -0.23
C PHE A 595 24.96 12.98 -1.37
N VAL A 596 23.83 12.28 -1.44
CA VAL A 596 23.56 11.31 -2.51
C VAL A 596 22.53 11.93 -3.45
N GLY A 597 22.94 12.21 -4.67
CA GLY A 597 22.07 12.73 -5.72
C GLY A 597 21.44 11.58 -6.51
N TRP A 598 20.13 11.67 -6.75
CA TRP A 598 19.37 10.73 -7.55
C TRP A 598 18.97 11.37 -8.88
N HIS A 599 18.73 10.56 -9.90
CA HIS A 599 18.12 11.05 -11.13
C HIS A 599 16.67 11.47 -10.87
N GLU A 600 16.41 12.77 -10.89
CA GLU A 600 15.05 13.30 -10.97
C GLU A 600 14.78 13.74 -12.42
N PRO A 601 13.71 13.24 -13.08
CA PRO A 601 13.28 13.78 -14.35
C PRO A 601 12.79 15.22 -14.09
N ALA A 602 13.62 16.21 -14.45
CA ALA A 602 13.29 17.61 -14.24
C ALA A 602 12.14 18.03 -15.16
N SER A 603 11.08 18.58 -14.56
CA SER A 603 10.08 19.42 -15.24
C SER A 603 10.32 20.90 -14.92
N GLY A 604 11.57 21.35 -14.93
CA GLY A 604 11.92 22.75 -14.69
C GLY A 604 13.27 23.10 -15.31
N ASP A 605 13.32 24.26 -15.97
CA ASP A 605 14.53 24.81 -16.57
C ASP A 605 15.62 25.08 -15.51
N PRO A 606 16.91 24.96 -15.87
CA PRO A 606 18.01 25.28 -14.96
C PRO A 606 17.98 26.78 -14.60
N SER A 607 17.76 27.08 -13.32
CA SER A 607 17.80 28.45 -12.80
C SER A 607 19.19 29.07 -12.97
N SER A 608 19.25 30.20 -13.68
CA SER A 608 20.40 31.10 -13.80
C SER A 608 20.60 31.98 -12.54
N ALA A 609 20.49 31.39 -11.35
CA ALA A 609 20.71 32.13 -10.11
C ALA A 609 22.21 32.37 -9.89
N VAL A 610 22.54 33.60 -9.49
CA VAL A 610 23.87 34.14 -9.16
C VAL A 610 24.71 33.15 -8.35
N PRO A 611 26.01 32.93 -8.66
CA PRO A 611 26.88 32.02 -7.92
C PRO A 611 27.17 32.59 -6.53
N SER A 612 26.32 32.28 -5.57
CA SER A 612 26.64 32.32 -4.15
C SER A 612 26.76 30.86 -3.70
N ALA A 613 27.81 30.55 -2.95
CA ALA A 613 28.01 29.24 -2.36
C ALA A 613 26.92 28.96 -1.30
N THR A 614 25.72 28.57 -1.71
CA THR A 614 24.73 27.98 -0.81
C THR A 614 24.93 26.48 -0.82
N THR A 615 25.91 26.04 -0.06
CA THR A 615 25.91 24.66 0.41
C THR A 615 24.96 24.63 1.59
N THR A 616 23.77 24.05 1.42
CA THR A 616 23.03 23.50 2.55
C THR A 616 23.78 22.24 2.96
N SER A 617 24.92 22.50 3.57
CA SER A 617 25.25 21.91 4.83
C SER A 617 26.45 20.82 4.81
N PHE A 618 27.19 20.40 5.91
CA PHE A 618 28.40 19.54 6.16
C PHE A 618 28.54 18.89 7.58
N ARG A 619 29.30 17.79 7.74
CA ARG A 619 29.62 17.13 9.05
C ARG A 619 31.12 16.81 9.15
N PHE A 620 31.74 17.19 10.26
CA PHE A 620 33.13 16.88 10.60
C PHE A 620 33.40 15.37 10.56
N VAL A 621 34.51 14.98 9.92
CA VAL A 621 35.21 13.73 10.19
C VAL A 621 36.54 14.14 10.81
N ASP A 622 36.78 13.76 12.07
CA ASP A 622 38.05 14.04 12.73
C ASP A 622 39.18 13.33 11.98
N CYS A 623 39.93 14.07 11.16
CA CYS A 623 41.23 13.62 10.68
C CYS A 623 42.22 13.77 11.83
N ALA A 624 42.40 12.70 12.61
CA ALA A 624 43.47 12.63 13.59
C ALA A 624 44.83 12.66 12.86
N THR A 625 45.48 13.82 12.82
CA THR A 625 46.93 13.91 12.68
C THR A 625 47.49 14.86 13.72
N SER A 626 48.44 14.30 14.46
CA SER A 626 49.08 14.76 15.68
C SER A 626 49.74 16.15 15.63
N SER A 627 49.78 16.74 16.84
CA SER A 627 50.73 17.73 17.38
C SER A 627 50.37 19.22 17.25
N THR A 628 49.75 19.82 18.28
CA THR A 628 50.47 20.59 19.33
C THR A 628 49.52 21.21 20.37
N SER A 629 49.81 20.89 21.64
CA SER A 629 49.57 21.65 22.89
C SER A 629 48.27 22.44 23.16
N LEU A 630 47.47 21.83 24.04
CA LEU A 630 46.70 22.39 25.16
C LEU A 630 47.17 23.74 25.75
N CYS A 631 46.21 24.64 26.01
CA CYS A 631 45.87 25.27 27.33
C CYS A 631 44.91 26.48 27.13
N LYS A 632 43.61 26.40 27.48
CA LYS A 632 42.92 26.58 28.81
C LYS A 632 42.45 28.04 29.05
N PRO A 633 41.48 28.35 29.95
CA PRO A 633 40.58 27.49 30.75
C PRO A 633 39.08 27.92 30.72
N ASP A 634 38.27 27.11 31.43
CA ASP A 634 36.92 27.37 31.94
C ASP A 634 35.68 27.04 31.08
N GLY A 635 34.90 26.10 31.62
CA GLY A 635 33.45 26.07 31.40
C GLY A 635 32.90 24.88 30.64
N MET A 636 32.80 23.74 31.33
CA MET A 636 31.70 22.76 31.24
C MET A 636 31.17 22.26 29.88
N MET A 637 31.15 20.92 29.78
CA MET A 637 30.12 20.08 29.14
C MET A 637 30.06 20.08 27.59
N THR A 638 29.94 18.98 26.85
CA THR A 638 29.88 17.53 27.09
C THR A 638 29.98 16.82 25.74
N ARG A 639 30.60 15.64 25.75
CA ARG A 639 30.34 14.42 24.93
C ARG A 639 29.71 14.55 23.53
N CYS A 640 30.51 14.12 22.55
CA CYS A 640 30.09 13.66 21.23
C CYS A 640 29.02 12.54 21.29
N VAL A 641 28.07 12.61 20.36
CA VAL A 641 27.20 11.51 19.89
C VAL A 641 27.39 11.38 18.39
#